data_AF-A0A251VHG4-F1
#
_entry.id   AF-A0A251VHG4-F1
#
_cell.length_a   1.000
_cell.length_b   1.000
_cell.length_c   1.000
_cell.angle_alpha   90.00
_cell.angle_beta   90.00
_cell.angle_gamma   90.00
#
_symmetry.space_group_name_H-M   'P 1'
#
loop_
_entity.id
_entity.type
_entity.pdbx_description
1 polymer ?
#
loop_
_entity_poly.entity_id
_entity_poly.type
_entity_poly.pdbx_seq_one_letter_code
_entity_poly.pdbx_strand_id
1 'polypeptide(L)'
;MGFFLIALFVAAGVVAVVNGGVGGFPARVLTLERVFPANMTTVDVEVLRTRDRVRHARILQRFSGGIVDFNVVGTSDPYYGGLYFTKVKLGSPAKEFNVQIDTGSDILWVTCSSCSDCPRSSGFGIDLNFFDAGSSSTASTVSCSDSICSSIIQTSDASCSTGNQCGYNFQYGDGSGTSGHYVTDLLHFDTIVGPSLIANSSSSITFGCSTYQTGSLTKPDKAIDGIFGFGQHRLSVVSQLASRGITPNVFSHCFRGDGTGGGKLVLGEILDPNMVYSPLVPSQPHYNLDLQSIAVNGQMLPIVPAVFATSDNRGTIVDTGTTLTFLVAEAFEPFVNAINSAVSRVTTPVISKGTQCYLVTSSITGIFPEVSLNFAGGAAMILKPENYLVHGDPIEGGTPWCIGFQKAQNGVSILGDLVLKDKIFVYDLSKKRIGWTDYDCSNDVNVSITSSKDELSDSGSSRTTSVLQALLPHIVATHRHLSLNIVTTDGHYLTWIYSIYSTPSPPCHSNKPPKTLIHSRHHHRHRHRHRIPPPVTTTNSLMQGLCFTPQLKIPNNGVILHNITTNRNRKPSISATMSKSKPEIDILSTAEAKSMTAVLQTREQPPAVLRVSPSSLQYESGELGAVPDHKVEEGNGAMSEMEYLTNILSSNRVYDVAIESPLSLAPKLSERLGVNVWLKREDLQPVFSFKLRGAYNMMAKLPKEQLAKGVICSSAGNHAQGVALSAKTLGCDAVIVMPVTTPRIKWESVKRLGATVVLEGDSYDEAQAYAKRRGESENRTFIPPFDHPDIITGQGTVGMEIVRQMQGPIHAIFVPVGGGGLIAGLAAYVKRVSPEVRIIGVEPTDANAMALSLHHGQRVVLDQVGGFADGVAVKEVGLETFRLCRELIDGVVLVSRDAICASIKDMFEEKRSILEPAGALALAGAEAYCKFYNLKDINVVAITSGANMNFDRLRLVTELANVGRQREAVLATFLPEEPGSFKQFAELVGKMNITEFKYRYEHEKKEALVLYSVGLHTKFELQEMVERMESHELKTIEFTKNDMVKDHLRHLMGGRTNVENELLCRFVFPERPGALMKFLHALSPRWNISLFHYRAQGGMGANVLVGIQVPSNELDEFRYHANDLGYEYELETDNEAFQLLMR
;
A
#
# COMPACT_ATOMS: atom_id res chain seq x y z
N MET A 1 -35.18 -31.21 85.61
CA MET A 1 -34.28 -31.83 84.60
C MET A 1 -33.87 -30.74 83.62
N GLY A 2 -32.58 -30.50 83.41
CA GLY A 2 -32.11 -29.37 82.60
C GLY A 2 -30.60 -29.34 82.40
N PHE A 3 -30.00 -30.51 82.15
CA PHE A 3 -28.54 -30.69 82.22
C PHE A 3 -27.98 -31.68 81.17
N PHE A 4 -28.71 -31.94 80.08
CA PHE A 4 -28.38 -33.05 79.15
C PHE A 4 -28.49 -32.72 77.65
N LEU A 5 -28.50 -31.43 77.27
CA LEU A 5 -28.64 -31.00 75.87
C LEU A 5 -27.60 -29.96 75.38
N ILE A 6 -26.61 -29.63 76.22
CA ILE A 6 -25.49 -28.71 75.86
C ILE A 6 -24.18 -29.49 75.66
N ALA A 7 -24.10 -30.74 76.11
CA ALA A 7 -22.86 -31.53 76.18
C ALA A 7 -22.35 -32.09 74.84
N LEU A 8 -23.08 -31.94 73.73
CA LEU A 8 -22.76 -32.59 72.44
C LEU A 8 -22.14 -31.67 71.37
N PHE A 9 -21.89 -30.39 71.69
CA PHE A 9 -21.31 -29.42 70.73
C PHE A 9 -19.96 -28.81 71.15
N VAL A 10 -19.37 -29.25 72.27
CA VAL A 10 -18.10 -28.68 72.80
C VAL A 10 -16.88 -29.56 72.47
N ALA A 11 -17.08 -30.83 72.13
CA ALA A 11 -16.01 -31.83 71.95
C ALA A 11 -15.35 -31.85 70.54
N ALA A 12 -15.15 -30.68 69.93
CA ALA A 12 -14.41 -30.54 68.67
C ALA A 12 -13.62 -29.21 68.55
N GLY A 13 -13.57 -28.40 69.62
CA GLY A 13 -13.15 -26.99 69.55
C GLY A 13 -11.83 -26.61 70.21
N VAL A 14 -10.93 -27.57 70.52
CA VAL A 14 -9.64 -27.26 71.20
C VAL A 14 -8.47 -28.11 70.67
N VAL A 15 -7.96 -27.76 69.48
CA VAL A 15 -6.56 -27.98 69.07
C VAL A 15 -6.13 -26.79 68.20
N ALA A 16 -4.85 -26.41 68.27
CA ALA A 16 -4.19 -25.41 67.41
C ALA A 16 -4.60 -23.93 67.58
N VAL A 17 -4.41 -23.38 68.79
CA VAL A 17 -4.02 -21.97 68.96
C VAL A 17 -2.54 -21.90 69.33
N VAL A 18 -1.67 -21.60 68.36
CA VAL A 18 -0.29 -21.16 68.59
C VAL A 18 0.07 -20.10 67.55
N ASN A 19 0.41 -18.89 68.03
CA ASN A 19 1.11 -17.81 67.34
C ASN A 19 0.62 -17.40 65.93
N GLY A 20 -0.26 -16.40 65.87
CA GLY A 20 -0.46 -15.60 64.65
C GLY A 20 0.69 -14.59 64.44
N GLY A 21 0.97 -14.23 63.19
CA GLY A 21 1.95 -13.22 62.83
C GLY A 21 1.68 -12.58 61.47
N VAL A 22 1.66 -11.25 61.44
CA VAL A 22 1.75 -10.31 60.30
C VAL A 22 0.95 -10.66 59.03
N GLY A 23 -0.03 -9.81 58.69
CA GLY A 23 -0.75 -9.91 57.42
C GLY A 23 0.14 -9.63 56.21
N GLY A 24 0.43 -10.68 55.43
CA GLY A 24 0.99 -10.57 54.08
C GLY A 24 -0.08 -10.86 53.03
N PHE A 25 -0.04 -10.15 51.89
CA PHE A 25 -0.85 -10.52 50.72
C PHE A 25 -0.42 -11.92 50.24
N PRO A 26 -1.33 -12.89 50.09
CA PRO A 26 -0.99 -14.14 49.42
C PRO A 26 -0.73 -13.83 47.94
N ALA A 27 0.52 -13.90 47.53
CA ALA A 27 0.89 -13.84 46.11
C ALA A 27 0.10 -14.92 45.35
N ARG A 28 -0.45 -14.57 44.18
CA ARG A 28 -1.03 -15.56 43.25
C ARG A 28 0.09 -16.39 42.62
N VAL A 29 0.66 -17.30 43.40
CA VAL A 29 1.56 -18.34 42.90
C VAL A 29 0.80 -19.16 41.88
N LEU A 30 1.34 -19.26 40.66
CA LEU A 30 0.74 -20.05 39.59
C LEU A 30 0.83 -21.54 39.95
N THR A 31 -0.31 -22.16 40.27
CA THR A 31 -0.41 -23.61 40.49
C THR A 31 -0.15 -24.34 39.17
N LEU A 32 1.10 -24.77 38.96
CA LEU A 32 1.51 -25.51 37.77
C LEU A 32 1.14 -27.00 37.88
N GLU A 33 -0.08 -27.33 37.46
CA GLU A 33 -0.51 -28.73 37.33
C GLU A 33 0.20 -29.42 36.17
N ARG A 34 0.75 -30.61 36.45
CA ARG A 34 1.46 -31.41 35.45
C ARG A 34 0.44 -32.22 34.65
N VAL A 35 0.10 -31.74 33.45
CA VAL A 35 -1.00 -32.31 32.61
C VAL A 35 -0.68 -33.68 31.99
N PHE A 36 0.46 -34.28 32.35
CA PHE A 36 0.73 -35.71 32.22
C PHE A 36 1.11 -36.24 33.62
N PRO A 37 0.40 -37.26 34.15
CA PRO A 37 0.75 -37.86 35.43
C PRO A 37 2.16 -38.46 35.39
N ALA A 38 2.90 -38.34 36.50
CA ALA A 38 4.27 -38.88 36.61
C ALA A 38 4.36 -40.42 36.42
N ASN A 39 3.22 -41.11 36.52
CA ASN A 39 3.10 -42.56 36.43
C ASN A 39 2.82 -43.05 35.00
N MET A 40 2.70 -42.14 34.02
CA MET A 40 2.36 -42.48 32.63
C MET A 40 3.65 -42.69 31.82
N THR A 41 4.06 -43.95 31.68
CA THR A 41 5.38 -44.33 31.15
C THR A 41 5.56 -44.12 29.63
N THR A 42 4.48 -43.98 28.88
CA THR A 42 4.47 -43.55 27.48
C THR A 42 3.30 -42.60 27.21
N VAL A 43 3.52 -41.64 26.31
CA VAL A 43 2.48 -40.79 25.73
C VAL A 43 2.63 -40.88 24.21
N ASP A 44 1.53 -41.13 23.50
CA ASP A 44 1.55 -41.28 22.04
C ASP A 44 2.00 -39.98 21.35
N VAL A 45 2.86 -40.11 20.33
CA VAL A 45 3.35 -39.00 19.52
C VAL A 45 2.19 -38.27 18.82
N GLU A 46 1.11 -38.95 18.43
CA GLU A 46 -0.04 -38.28 17.80
C GLU A 46 -0.90 -37.51 18.81
N VAL A 47 -0.91 -37.92 20.09
CA VAL A 47 -1.49 -37.12 21.19
C VAL A 47 -0.64 -35.88 21.46
N LEU A 48 0.70 -36.01 21.45
CA LEU A 48 1.62 -34.87 21.57
C LEU A 48 1.48 -33.91 20.38
N ARG A 49 1.42 -34.40 19.14
CA ARG A 49 1.16 -33.62 17.92
C ARG A 49 -0.18 -32.91 17.96
N THR A 50 -1.26 -33.59 18.36
CA THR A 50 -2.60 -33.00 18.46
C THR A 50 -2.64 -31.90 19.52
N ARG A 51 -1.99 -32.12 20.67
CA ARG A 51 -1.84 -31.10 21.71
C ARG A 51 -1.01 -29.91 21.25
N ASP A 52 0.07 -30.16 20.50
CA ASP A 52 0.94 -29.09 20.01
C ASP A 52 0.34 -28.33 18.82
N ARG A 53 -0.49 -28.97 17.99
CA ARG A 53 -1.40 -28.30 17.04
C ARG A 53 -2.35 -27.34 17.76
N VAL A 54 -3.01 -27.77 18.84
CA VAL A 54 -3.91 -26.91 19.65
C VAL A 54 -3.14 -25.78 20.37
N ARG A 55 -1.90 -26.03 20.78
CA ARG A 55 -1.01 -25.00 21.35
C ARG A 55 -0.61 -23.97 20.30
N HIS A 56 -0.19 -24.41 19.11
CA HIS A 56 0.12 -23.54 17.98
C HIS A 56 -1.11 -22.77 17.52
N ALA A 57 -2.30 -23.38 17.44
CA ALA A 57 -3.55 -22.67 17.11
C ALA A 57 -3.83 -21.50 18.07
N ARG A 58 -3.63 -21.67 19.39
CA ARG A 58 -3.77 -20.58 20.38
C ARG A 58 -2.67 -19.51 20.30
N ILE A 59 -1.52 -19.82 19.72
CA ILE A 59 -0.44 -18.84 19.44
C ILE A 59 -0.73 -18.11 18.12
N LEU A 60 -1.21 -18.82 17.11
CA LEU A 60 -1.64 -18.29 15.81
C LEU A 60 -2.90 -17.42 15.92
N GLN A 61 -3.78 -17.66 16.90
CA GLN A 61 -4.89 -16.76 17.28
C GLN A 61 -4.45 -15.34 17.72
N ARG A 62 -3.14 -15.05 17.84
CA ARG A 62 -2.61 -13.69 17.99
C ARG A 62 -2.24 -13.00 16.66
N PHE A 63 -2.26 -13.72 15.54
CA PHE A 63 -2.12 -13.16 14.20
C PHE A 63 -3.51 -12.94 13.60
N SER A 64 -4.04 -11.72 13.74
CA SER A 64 -5.33 -11.32 13.13
C SER A 64 -5.14 -10.94 11.66
N GLY A 65 -5.65 -11.77 10.74
CA GLY A 65 -5.52 -11.57 9.30
C GLY A 65 -4.75 -12.71 8.65
N GLY A 66 -5.49 -13.67 8.11
CA GLY A 66 -5.00 -14.64 7.14
C GLY A 66 -5.99 -14.77 6.00
N ILE A 67 -5.51 -15.16 4.83
CA ILE A 67 -6.36 -15.34 3.64
C ILE A 67 -6.94 -16.75 3.66
N VAL A 68 -8.24 -16.90 3.44
CA VAL A 68 -8.86 -18.22 3.21
C VAL A 68 -9.07 -18.40 1.72
N ASP A 69 -8.60 -19.53 1.18
CA ASP A 69 -8.74 -19.90 -0.24
C ASP A 69 -9.70 -21.08 -0.39
N PHE A 70 -10.49 -21.08 -1.47
CA PHE A 70 -11.53 -22.06 -1.77
C PHE A 70 -11.41 -22.54 -3.22
N ASN A 71 -11.21 -23.85 -3.40
CA ASN A 71 -11.20 -24.48 -4.71
C ASN A 71 -12.58 -24.35 -5.39
N VAL A 72 -12.65 -23.63 -6.49
CA VAL A 72 -13.89 -23.46 -7.28
C VAL A 72 -14.00 -24.55 -8.33
N VAL A 73 -15.21 -25.08 -8.51
CA VAL A 73 -15.59 -26.09 -9.50
C VAL A 73 -16.87 -25.61 -10.20
N GLY A 74 -17.19 -26.17 -11.37
CA GLY A 74 -18.36 -25.78 -12.15
C GLY A 74 -18.05 -24.75 -13.24
N THR A 75 -19.06 -24.26 -13.93
CA THR A 75 -18.91 -23.43 -15.15
C THR A 75 -20.12 -22.54 -15.40
N SER A 76 -19.88 -21.36 -15.98
CA SER A 76 -20.91 -20.42 -16.47
C SER A 76 -21.71 -20.94 -17.68
N ASP A 77 -21.31 -22.06 -18.32
CA ASP A 77 -22.05 -22.61 -19.46
C ASP A 77 -23.40 -23.23 -19.02
N PRO A 78 -24.56 -22.70 -19.48
CA PRO A 78 -25.87 -23.21 -19.10
C PRO A 78 -26.14 -24.66 -19.56
N TYR A 79 -25.44 -25.18 -20.58
CA TYR A 79 -25.57 -26.58 -21.03
C TYR A 79 -24.94 -27.56 -20.05
N TYR A 80 -23.87 -27.15 -19.36
CA TYR A 80 -23.19 -27.93 -18.32
C TYR A 80 -23.68 -27.57 -16.91
N GLY A 81 -24.92 -27.09 -16.82
CA GLY A 81 -25.60 -26.77 -15.56
C GLY A 81 -25.46 -25.32 -15.10
N GLY A 82 -24.50 -24.54 -15.61
CA GLY A 82 -24.44 -23.09 -15.41
C GLY A 82 -24.34 -22.66 -13.94
N LEU A 83 -23.33 -23.15 -13.23
CA LEU A 83 -23.16 -22.99 -11.79
C LEU A 83 -21.69 -23.05 -11.40
N TYR A 84 -21.19 -22.11 -10.58
CA TYR A 84 -19.95 -22.27 -9.83
C TYR A 84 -20.23 -22.65 -8.37
N PHE A 85 -19.48 -23.61 -7.85
CA PHE A 85 -19.61 -24.13 -6.49
C PHE A 85 -18.24 -24.44 -5.88
N THR A 86 -18.20 -24.60 -4.56
CA THR A 86 -16.99 -24.96 -3.81
C THR A 86 -17.29 -25.98 -2.70
N LYS A 87 -16.28 -26.38 -1.93
CA LYS A 87 -16.40 -27.29 -0.80
C LYS A 87 -16.18 -26.56 0.52
N VAL A 88 -17.16 -26.67 1.42
CA VAL A 88 -17.02 -26.28 2.84
C VAL A 88 -16.91 -27.52 3.74
N LYS A 89 -16.25 -27.37 4.89
CA LYS A 89 -16.08 -28.43 5.89
C LYS A 89 -16.75 -28.04 7.20
N LEU A 90 -17.81 -28.74 7.59
CA LEU A 90 -18.61 -28.43 8.77
C LEU A 90 -18.57 -29.59 9.78
N GLY A 91 -18.57 -29.26 11.07
CA GLY A 91 -18.74 -30.22 12.17
C GLY A 91 -17.47 -30.83 12.77
N SER A 92 -17.63 -31.61 13.84
CA SER A 92 -16.54 -32.36 14.50
C SER A 92 -16.98 -33.80 14.79
N PRO A 93 -16.58 -34.80 13.98
CA PRO A 93 -15.61 -34.73 12.88
C PRO A 93 -16.11 -33.91 11.68
N ALA A 94 -15.17 -33.30 10.94
CA ALA A 94 -15.47 -32.45 9.80
C ALA A 94 -15.98 -33.26 8.60
N LYS A 95 -17.10 -32.84 8.02
CA LYS A 95 -17.72 -33.41 6.82
C LYS A 95 -17.71 -32.40 5.68
N GLU A 96 -17.43 -32.86 4.45
CA GLU A 96 -17.45 -32.01 3.25
C GLU A 96 -18.88 -31.82 2.71
N PHE A 97 -19.17 -30.61 2.25
CA PHE A 97 -20.41 -30.22 1.57
C PHE A 97 -20.07 -29.34 0.36
N ASN A 98 -20.65 -29.67 -0.79
CA ASN A 98 -20.51 -28.96 -2.06
C ASN A 98 -21.59 -27.88 -2.14
N VAL A 99 -21.20 -26.61 -2.12
CA VAL A 99 -22.10 -25.46 -1.93
C VAL A 99 -21.91 -24.39 -3.00
N GLN A 100 -23.01 -23.85 -3.51
CA GLN A 100 -23.04 -22.86 -4.59
C GLN A 100 -22.41 -21.56 -4.11
N ILE A 101 -21.65 -20.88 -4.96
CA ILE A 101 -21.09 -19.57 -4.62
C ILE A 101 -22.13 -18.52 -5.01
N ASP A 102 -22.80 -17.91 -4.04
CA ASP A 102 -23.94 -17.03 -4.29
C ASP A 102 -23.78 -15.69 -3.54
N THR A 103 -23.57 -14.61 -4.29
CA THR A 103 -23.49 -13.24 -3.74
C THR A 103 -24.84 -12.56 -3.53
N GLY A 104 -25.92 -13.08 -4.11
CA GLY A 104 -27.30 -12.65 -3.85
C GLY A 104 -27.83 -13.16 -2.51
N SER A 105 -27.37 -14.32 -2.05
CA SER A 105 -27.72 -14.92 -0.75
C SER A 105 -26.86 -14.44 0.42
N ASP A 106 -27.49 -14.17 1.57
CA ASP A 106 -26.80 -13.72 2.79
C ASP A 106 -26.28 -14.84 3.70
N ILE A 107 -26.72 -16.10 3.53
CA ILE A 107 -26.44 -17.18 4.48
C ILE A 107 -25.72 -18.36 3.82
N LEU A 108 -24.73 -18.93 4.50
CA LEU A 108 -24.38 -20.33 4.25
C LEU A 108 -25.52 -21.20 4.77
N TRP A 109 -26.01 -22.14 3.97
CA TRP A 109 -26.88 -23.22 4.42
C TRP A 109 -26.53 -24.54 3.75
N VAL A 110 -26.81 -25.64 4.44
CA VAL A 110 -26.65 -27.02 3.95
C VAL A 110 -27.87 -27.85 4.26
N THR A 111 -28.11 -28.87 3.44
CA THR A 111 -29.25 -29.78 3.56
C THR A 111 -29.07 -30.71 4.75
N CYS A 112 -30.07 -30.79 5.63
CA CYS A 112 -30.00 -31.59 6.86
C CYS A 112 -30.64 -32.98 6.73
N SER A 113 -30.17 -33.92 7.55
CA SER A 113 -30.60 -35.32 7.60
C SER A 113 -32.10 -35.49 7.81
N SER A 114 -32.72 -34.53 8.51
CA SER A 114 -34.15 -34.46 8.80
C SER A 114 -35.01 -33.88 7.68
N CYS A 115 -34.44 -33.39 6.57
CA CYS A 115 -35.25 -32.95 5.44
C CYS A 115 -36.00 -34.14 4.81
N SER A 116 -37.31 -33.99 4.58
CA SER A 116 -38.13 -34.96 3.85
C SER A 116 -37.93 -34.86 2.34
N ASP A 117 -38.21 -33.68 1.79
CA ASP A 117 -38.49 -33.45 0.36
C ASP A 117 -37.30 -32.88 -0.44
N CYS A 118 -36.09 -32.90 0.16
CA CYS A 118 -34.85 -32.49 -0.49
C CYS A 118 -34.33 -33.58 -1.46
N PRO A 119 -33.63 -33.20 -2.54
CA PRO A 119 -33.10 -34.14 -3.54
C PRO A 119 -32.10 -35.12 -2.92
N ARG A 120 -32.04 -36.34 -3.47
CA ARG A 120 -31.15 -37.43 -2.99
C ARG A 120 -30.09 -37.85 -4.00
N SER A 121 -30.02 -37.19 -5.14
CA SER A 121 -29.01 -37.38 -6.19
C SER A 121 -28.78 -36.06 -6.93
N SER A 122 -27.59 -35.93 -7.53
CA SER A 122 -27.16 -34.75 -8.27
C SER A 122 -26.91 -35.07 -9.76
N GLY A 123 -27.43 -34.24 -10.66
CA GLY A 123 -27.11 -34.26 -12.10
C GLY A 123 -25.66 -33.92 -12.40
N PHE A 124 -24.95 -33.27 -11.47
CA PHE A 124 -23.50 -33.02 -11.56
C PHE A 124 -22.65 -34.26 -11.20
N GLY A 125 -23.26 -35.39 -10.84
CA GLY A 125 -22.53 -36.60 -10.41
C GLY A 125 -21.93 -36.48 -9.00
N ILE A 126 -22.47 -35.58 -8.17
CA ILE A 126 -22.04 -35.35 -6.79
C ILE A 126 -22.84 -36.25 -5.82
N ASP A 127 -22.13 -36.95 -4.94
CA ASP A 127 -22.73 -37.65 -3.79
C ASP A 127 -23.26 -36.63 -2.77
N LEU A 128 -24.59 -36.56 -2.60
CA LEU A 128 -25.21 -35.55 -1.74
C LEU A 128 -25.03 -35.85 -0.24
N ASN A 129 -24.52 -34.85 0.47
CA ASN A 129 -24.14 -34.90 1.86
C ASN A 129 -25.14 -34.16 2.76
N PHE A 130 -25.79 -34.92 3.64
CA PHE A 130 -26.72 -34.38 4.63
C PHE A 130 -26.01 -34.05 5.96
N PHE A 131 -26.24 -32.87 6.52
CA PHE A 131 -25.73 -32.47 7.83
C PHE A 131 -26.61 -33.05 8.95
N ASP A 132 -25.98 -33.57 10.01
CA ASP A 132 -26.68 -34.10 11.18
C ASP A 132 -26.04 -33.51 12.45
N ALA A 133 -26.77 -32.61 13.11
CA ALA A 133 -26.34 -32.00 14.37
C ALA A 133 -26.12 -33.02 15.49
N GLY A 134 -26.80 -34.18 15.47
CA GLY A 134 -26.56 -35.26 16.44
C GLY A 134 -25.24 -36.00 16.24
N SER A 135 -24.64 -35.91 15.05
CA SER A 135 -23.37 -36.57 14.73
C SER A 135 -22.12 -35.72 15.05
N SER A 136 -22.28 -34.41 15.27
CA SER A 136 -21.19 -33.47 15.51
C SER A 136 -21.05 -33.14 17.00
N SER A 137 -19.85 -33.33 17.54
CA SER A 137 -19.49 -32.99 18.93
C SER A 137 -19.35 -31.49 19.20
N THR A 138 -19.45 -30.63 18.17
CA THR A 138 -19.39 -29.17 18.28
C THR A 138 -20.65 -28.46 17.79
N ALA A 139 -21.68 -29.19 17.34
CA ALA A 139 -22.96 -28.61 16.96
C ALA A 139 -23.75 -28.09 18.17
N SER A 140 -24.44 -26.97 17.96
CA SER A 140 -25.34 -26.35 18.94
C SER A 140 -26.51 -25.69 18.23
N THR A 141 -27.72 -25.82 18.79
CA THR A 141 -28.93 -25.19 18.23
C THR A 141 -29.01 -23.72 18.61
N VAL A 142 -29.32 -22.85 17.64
CA VAL A 142 -29.49 -21.42 17.91
C VAL A 142 -30.87 -21.18 18.53
N SER A 143 -30.87 -20.62 19.73
CA SER A 143 -32.11 -20.27 20.45
C SER A 143 -32.71 -18.95 19.97
N CYS A 144 -34.01 -18.76 20.16
CA CYS A 144 -34.68 -17.47 19.93
C CYS A 144 -34.19 -16.34 20.84
N SER A 145 -33.62 -16.69 21.98
CA SER A 145 -32.91 -15.77 22.90
C SER A 145 -31.48 -15.43 22.48
N ASP A 146 -30.94 -16.01 21.40
CA ASP A 146 -29.57 -15.71 20.96
C ASP A 146 -29.48 -14.30 20.38
N SER A 147 -28.40 -13.60 20.73
CA SER A 147 -27.97 -12.35 20.11
C SER A 147 -28.04 -12.36 18.58
N ILE A 148 -27.60 -13.44 17.93
CA ILE A 148 -27.59 -13.52 16.47
C ILE A 148 -29.03 -13.62 15.94
N CYS A 149 -29.83 -14.53 16.49
CA CYS A 149 -31.25 -14.69 16.16
C CYS A 149 -32.03 -13.37 16.32
N SER A 150 -31.89 -12.72 17.48
CA SER A 150 -32.59 -11.48 17.80
C SER A 150 -32.25 -10.31 16.86
N SER A 151 -31.08 -10.33 16.23
CA SER A 151 -30.68 -9.33 15.23
C SER A 151 -31.27 -9.59 13.83
N ILE A 152 -31.58 -10.85 13.49
CA ILE A 152 -32.10 -11.26 12.17
C ILE A 152 -33.64 -11.22 12.16
N ILE A 153 -34.30 -11.36 13.31
CA ILE A 153 -35.76 -11.15 13.45
C ILE A 153 -36.16 -9.73 12.99
N GLN A 154 -35.23 -8.78 12.97
CA GLN A 154 -35.45 -7.41 12.50
C GLN A 154 -35.33 -7.25 10.96
N THR A 155 -34.78 -8.24 10.24
CA THR A 155 -34.63 -8.23 8.76
C THR A 155 -35.64 -9.13 8.04
N SER A 156 -36.43 -9.91 8.79
CA SER A 156 -37.48 -10.86 8.34
C SER A 156 -37.02 -12.29 8.03
N ASP A 157 -35.72 -12.55 7.93
CA ASP A 157 -35.20 -13.86 7.47
C ASP A 157 -35.29 -14.96 8.55
N ALA A 158 -35.29 -14.55 9.83
CA ALA A 158 -35.41 -15.43 10.98
C ALA A 158 -36.84 -15.47 11.55
N SER A 159 -37.34 -16.68 11.81
CA SER A 159 -38.66 -16.91 12.38
C SER A 159 -38.56 -17.72 13.67
N CYS A 160 -39.22 -17.27 14.73
CA CYS A 160 -39.15 -17.95 16.03
C CYS A 160 -40.37 -18.81 16.31
N SER A 161 -40.14 -20.12 16.34
CA SER A 161 -41.15 -21.13 16.62
C SER A 161 -41.44 -21.26 18.12
N THR A 162 -42.57 -21.88 18.45
CA THR A 162 -42.95 -22.20 19.85
C THR A 162 -41.99 -23.15 20.57
N GLY A 163 -41.01 -23.74 19.87
CA GLY A 163 -39.95 -24.57 20.44
C GLY A 163 -38.70 -23.81 20.93
N ASN A 164 -38.70 -22.47 20.94
CA ASN A 164 -37.53 -21.61 21.26
C ASN A 164 -36.32 -21.80 20.32
N GLN A 165 -36.52 -22.44 19.16
CA GLN A 165 -35.50 -22.64 18.13
C GLN A 165 -35.61 -21.56 17.05
N CYS A 166 -34.47 -20.96 16.69
CA CYS A 166 -34.39 -19.94 15.65
C CYS A 166 -34.52 -20.59 14.26
N GLY A 167 -35.69 -20.46 13.65
CA GLY A 167 -35.99 -20.88 12.29
C GLY A 167 -35.53 -19.85 11.25
N TYR A 168 -35.47 -20.26 9.98
CA TYR A 168 -35.30 -19.36 8.84
C TYR A 168 -36.15 -19.81 7.64
N ASN A 169 -36.51 -18.88 6.76
CA ASN A 169 -37.20 -19.15 5.51
C ASN A 169 -36.75 -18.14 4.45
N PHE A 170 -36.08 -18.62 3.41
CA PHE A 170 -35.48 -17.80 2.35
C PHE A 170 -36.07 -18.18 0.99
N GLN A 171 -36.34 -17.19 0.13
CA GLN A 171 -36.97 -17.37 -1.18
C GLN A 171 -36.18 -16.62 -2.26
N TYR A 172 -35.93 -17.28 -3.39
CA TYR A 172 -35.07 -16.79 -4.48
C TYR A 172 -35.90 -16.19 -5.62
N GLY A 173 -35.25 -15.41 -6.49
CA GLY A 173 -35.90 -14.70 -7.61
C GLY A 173 -36.54 -15.60 -8.67
N ASP A 174 -36.18 -16.89 -8.73
CA ASP A 174 -36.82 -17.91 -9.59
C ASP A 174 -38.09 -18.54 -8.97
N GLY A 175 -38.45 -18.13 -7.75
CA GLY A 175 -39.58 -18.66 -7.00
C GLY A 175 -39.27 -19.91 -6.16
N SER A 176 -38.04 -20.43 -6.22
CA SER A 176 -37.57 -21.48 -5.30
C SER A 176 -37.35 -20.94 -3.89
N GLY A 177 -37.13 -21.83 -2.93
CA GLY A 177 -36.92 -21.43 -1.54
C GLY A 177 -36.48 -22.59 -0.65
N THR A 178 -35.92 -22.24 0.51
CA THR A 178 -35.43 -23.18 1.53
C THR A 178 -35.83 -22.68 2.91
N SER A 179 -36.17 -23.61 3.81
CA SER A 179 -36.46 -23.29 5.20
C SER A 179 -35.98 -24.38 6.15
N GLY A 180 -35.81 -23.97 7.41
CA GLY A 180 -35.26 -24.83 8.45
C GLY A 180 -34.89 -24.01 9.67
N HIS A 181 -33.73 -24.28 10.26
CA HIS A 181 -33.27 -23.62 11.48
C HIS A 181 -31.78 -23.33 11.49
N TYR A 182 -31.35 -22.35 12.28
CA TYR A 182 -29.94 -22.03 12.43
C TYR A 182 -29.25 -23.00 13.40
N VAL A 183 -28.06 -23.45 13.01
CA VAL A 183 -27.14 -24.26 13.81
C VAL A 183 -25.81 -23.52 13.89
N THR A 184 -25.16 -23.60 15.05
CA THR A 184 -23.80 -23.10 15.26
C THR A 184 -22.85 -24.29 15.43
N ASP A 185 -21.84 -24.38 14.59
CA ASP A 185 -20.82 -25.44 14.59
C ASP A 185 -19.49 -24.88 14.02
N LEU A 186 -18.43 -25.70 13.96
CA LEU A 186 -17.15 -25.34 13.36
C LEU A 186 -17.19 -25.44 11.83
N LEU A 187 -16.87 -24.34 11.15
CA LEU A 187 -16.33 -24.35 9.80
C LEU A 187 -14.81 -24.56 9.88
N HIS A 188 -14.29 -25.50 9.10
CA HIS A 188 -12.86 -25.75 8.92
C HIS A 188 -12.41 -25.23 7.56
N PHE A 189 -11.28 -24.54 7.53
CA PHE A 189 -10.79 -23.84 6.36
C PHE A 189 -9.27 -23.66 6.41
N ASP A 190 -8.64 -23.64 5.25
CA ASP A 190 -7.19 -23.53 5.13
C ASP A 190 -6.79 -22.04 5.01
N THR A 191 -5.93 -21.59 5.93
CA THR A 191 -5.56 -20.17 6.06
C THR A 191 -4.13 -19.94 5.60
N ILE A 192 -3.95 -19.13 4.57
CA ILE A 192 -2.65 -18.73 4.01
C ILE A 192 -2.08 -17.58 4.85
N VAL A 193 -0.99 -17.86 5.57
CA VAL A 193 -0.27 -16.92 6.44
C VAL A 193 1.08 -16.56 5.80
N GLY A 194 1.01 -16.03 4.58
CA GLY A 194 2.17 -15.74 3.71
C GLY A 194 2.46 -16.84 2.68
N PRO A 195 3.44 -16.64 1.77
CA PRO A 195 3.53 -17.33 0.47
C PRO A 195 3.79 -18.85 0.46
N SER A 196 3.79 -19.52 1.62
CA SER A 196 4.08 -20.96 1.74
C SER A 196 3.50 -21.62 3.00
N LEU A 197 2.72 -20.88 3.80
CA LEU A 197 2.23 -21.33 5.10
C LEU A 197 0.72 -21.48 5.08
N ILE A 198 0.26 -22.70 4.85
CA ILE A 198 -1.15 -23.09 5.02
C ILE A 198 -1.33 -23.60 6.45
N ALA A 199 -2.21 -22.94 7.22
CA ALA A 199 -2.63 -23.35 8.54
C ALA A 199 -4.09 -23.85 8.50
N ASN A 200 -4.29 -25.17 8.64
CA ASN A 200 -5.60 -25.76 8.82
C ASN A 200 -6.25 -25.15 10.07
N SER A 201 -7.28 -24.34 9.85
CA SER A 201 -7.92 -23.51 10.87
C SER A 201 -9.39 -23.85 10.98
N SER A 202 -10.01 -23.49 12.09
CA SER A 202 -11.46 -23.58 12.22
C SER A 202 -12.03 -22.49 13.12
N SER A 203 -13.28 -22.14 12.87
CA SER A 203 -14.02 -21.10 13.59
C SER A 203 -15.47 -21.52 13.74
N SER A 204 -16.06 -21.19 14.88
CA SER A 204 -17.49 -21.37 15.08
C SER A 204 -18.26 -20.33 14.26
N ILE A 205 -19.16 -20.80 13.39
CA ILE A 205 -20.07 -19.98 12.61
C ILE A 205 -21.51 -20.47 12.80
N THR A 206 -22.47 -19.59 12.54
CA THR A 206 -23.89 -19.92 12.44
C THR A 206 -24.29 -20.09 10.98
N PHE A 207 -24.99 -21.16 10.63
CA PHE A 207 -25.43 -21.46 9.27
C PHE A 207 -26.83 -22.10 9.25
N GLY A 208 -27.49 -22.11 8.09
CA GLY A 208 -28.79 -22.70 7.90
C GLY A 208 -28.72 -24.24 7.80
N CYS A 209 -29.45 -24.93 8.67
CA CYS A 209 -29.78 -26.34 8.54
C CYS A 209 -31.12 -26.46 7.80
N SER A 210 -31.07 -26.71 6.49
CA SER A 210 -32.26 -26.78 5.63
C SER A 210 -33.01 -28.08 5.87
N THR A 211 -34.27 -27.97 6.30
CA THR A 211 -35.19 -29.10 6.52
C THR A 211 -36.32 -29.17 5.51
N TYR A 212 -36.44 -28.18 4.63
CA TYR A 212 -37.43 -28.13 3.56
C TYR A 212 -36.92 -27.27 2.38
N GLN A 213 -37.27 -27.65 1.15
CA GLN A 213 -36.87 -26.99 -0.09
C GLN A 213 -38.04 -26.96 -1.09
N THR A 214 -38.06 -26.01 -2.01
CA THR A 214 -39.12 -25.81 -3.01
C THR A 214 -38.58 -25.31 -4.35
N GLY A 215 -39.38 -25.42 -5.42
CA GLY A 215 -39.10 -24.82 -6.73
C GLY A 215 -38.04 -25.54 -7.56
N SER A 216 -36.93 -24.87 -7.86
CA SER A 216 -35.78 -25.45 -8.56
C SER A 216 -34.92 -26.33 -7.64
N LEU A 217 -34.75 -25.95 -6.37
CA LEU A 217 -33.88 -26.63 -5.41
C LEU A 217 -34.26 -28.10 -5.13
N THR A 218 -35.53 -28.48 -5.31
CA THR A 218 -35.97 -29.88 -5.16
C THR A 218 -35.65 -30.77 -6.36
N LYS A 219 -35.17 -30.21 -7.46
CA LYS A 219 -34.90 -30.96 -8.70
C LYS A 219 -33.49 -31.54 -8.69
N PRO A 220 -33.31 -32.83 -9.05
CA PRO A 220 -32.01 -33.47 -9.00
C PRO A 220 -31.02 -32.97 -10.07
N ASP A 221 -31.49 -32.37 -11.17
CA ASP A 221 -30.65 -31.97 -12.32
C ASP A 221 -29.56 -30.96 -11.96
N LYS A 222 -29.83 -30.07 -10.99
CA LYS A 222 -28.84 -29.12 -10.45
C LYS A 222 -28.66 -29.21 -8.92
N ALA A 223 -29.14 -30.27 -8.29
CA ALA A 223 -29.05 -30.43 -6.83
C ALA A 223 -27.59 -30.51 -6.35
N ILE A 224 -27.23 -29.70 -5.36
CA ILE A 224 -25.98 -29.81 -4.58
C ILE A 224 -26.29 -29.65 -3.08
N ASP A 225 -25.29 -29.74 -2.21
CA ASP A 225 -25.52 -29.90 -0.76
C ASP A 225 -26.13 -28.66 -0.08
N GLY A 226 -25.91 -27.48 -0.67
CA GLY A 226 -26.56 -26.22 -0.26
C GLY A 226 -25.97 -25.01 -0.97
N ILE A 227 -26.11 -23.82 -0.37
CA ILE A 227 -25.61 -22.55 -0.93
C ILE A 227 -24.73 -21.84 0.10
N PHE A 228 -23.60 -21.32 -0.37
CA PHE A 228 -22.66 -20.48 0.37
C PHE A 228 -22.98 -19.02 0.06
N GLY A 229 -23.79 -18.39 0.91
CA GLY A 229 -24.11 -16.97 0.81
C GLY A 229 -22.94 -16.03 1.13
N PHE A 230 -22.70 -15.11 0.20
CA PHE A 230 -21.69 -14.04 0.23
C PHE A 230 -22.30 -12.63 0.34
N GLY A 231 -23.60 -12.51 0.60
CA GLY A 231 -24.33 -11.25 0.73
C GLY A 231 -23.82 -10.29 1.82
N GLN A 232 -24.36 -9.07 1.82
CA GLN A 232 -23.89 -7.96 2.66
C GLN A 232 -24.27 -8.08 4.14
N HIS A 233 -25.16 -9.00 4.52
CA HIS A 233 -25.67 -9.11 5.88
C HIS A 233 -24.68 -9.78 6.86
N ARG A 234 -24.94 -9.64 8.16
CA ARG A 234 -24.08 -10.13 9.25
C ARG A 234 -23.98 -11.66 9.34
N LEU A 235 -24.88 -12.38 8.66
CA LEU A 235 -24.88 -13.83 8.59
C LEU A 235 -23.90 -14.40 7.57
N SER A 236 -23.44 -13.64 6.58
CA SER A 236 -22.52 -14.17 5.58
C SER A 236 -21.21 -14.59 6.25
N VAL A 237 -20.58 -15.66 5.75
CA VAL A 237 -19.39 -16.23 6.42
C VAL A 237 -18.26 -15.19 6.47
N VAL A 238 -18.17 -14.31 5.46
CA VAL A 238 -17.26 -13.17 5.43
C VAL A 238 -17.49 -12.24 6.64
N SER A 239 -18.71 -11.76 6.84
CA SER A 239 -19.10 -10.95 8.00
C SER A 239 -18.81 -11.66 9.33
N GLN A 240 -19.08 -12.96 9.40
CA GLN A 240 -18.86 -13.78 10.59
C GLN A 240 -17.38 -14.03 10.94
N LEU A 241 -16.49 -14.16 9.94
CA LEU A 241 -15.06 -14.34 10.17
C LEU A 241 -14.35 -13.00 10.36
N ALA A 242 -14.77 -11.95 9.65
CA ALA A 242 -14.23 -10.59 9.79
C ALA A 242 -14.57 -9.95 11.15
N SER A 243 -15.80 -10.11 11.65
CA SER A 243 -16.19 -9.67 13.00
C SER A 243 -15.44 -10.39 14.13
N ARG A 244 -14.88 -11.59 13.84
CA ARG A 244 -13.99 -12.36 14.73
C ARG A 244 -12.49 -12.04 14.50
N GLY A 245 -12.16 -11.16 13.55
CA GLY A 245 -10.78 -10.74 13.24
C GLY A 245 -9.92 -11.79 12.53
N ILE A 246 -10.55 -12.77 11.87
CA ILE A 246 -9.89 -13.89 11.18
C ILE A 246 -9.49 -13.47 9.76
N THR A 247 -10.47 -12.97 8.99
CA THR A 247 -10.32 -12.44 7.63
C THR A 247 -10.47 -10.91 7.63
N PRO A 248 -10.05 -10.20 6.58
CA PRO A 248 -10.60 -8.86 6.30
C PRO A 248 -12.11 -8.94 6.02
N ASN A 249 -12.81 -7.80 6.08
CA ASN A 249 -14.19 -7.68 5.60
C ASN A 249 -14.21 -7.41 4.08
N VAL A 250 -13.53 -8.29 3.34
CA VAL A 250 -13.36 -8.25 1.88
C VAL A 250 -13.28 -9.69 1.39
N PHE A 251 -13.90 -9.99 0.25
CA PHE A 251 -13.67 -11.24 -0.48
C PHE A 251 -13.52 -10.95 -1.97
N SER A 252 -12.94 -11.88 -2.72
CA SER A 252 -12.68 -11.75 -4.15
C SER A 252 -12.87 -13.09 -4.86
N HIS A 253 -13.21 -13.07 -6.15
CA HIS A 253 -13.24 -14.27 -6.99
C HIS A 253 -12.63 -14.01 -8.36
N CYS A 254 -12.27 -15.09 -9.07
CA CYS A 254 -11.93 -15.09 -10.48
C CYS A 254 -12.40 -16.42 -11.07
N PHE A 255 -13.44 -16.41 -11.91
CA PHE A 255 -14.04 -17.62 -12.48
C PHE A 255 -13.60 -17.82 -13.93
N ARG A 256 -13.26 -19.06 -14.31
CA ARG A 256 -12.81 -19.41 -15.68
C ARG A 256 -14.00 -19.56 -16.62
N GLY A 257 -14.00 -18.79 -17.71
CA GLY A 257 -15.03 -18.79 -18.74
C GLY A 257 -14.67 -19.54 -20.03
N ASP A 258 -13.52 -20.21 -20.05
CA ASP A 258 -12.98 -21.03 -21.15
C ASP A 258 -13.68 -22.39 -21.35
N GLY A 259 -14.74 -22.67 -20.60
CA GLY A 259 -15.49 -23.92 -20.63
C GLY A 259 -14.87 -25.09 -19.84
N THR A 260 -13.61 -24.99 -19.41
CA THR A 260 -12.98 -26.00 -18.52
C THR A 260 -13.44 -25.86 -17.07
N GLY A 261 -13.85 -24.65 -16.69
CA GLY A 261 -14.49 -24.36 -15.41
C GLY A 261 -13.53 -24.15 -14.23
N GLY A 262 -14.13 -23.97 -13.06
CA GLY A 262 -13.43 -23.63 -11.82
C GLY A 262 -12.89 -22.19 -11.79
N GLY A 263 -11.87 -21.96 -10.97
CA GLY A 263 -11.32 -20.63 -10.71
C GLY A 263 -10.77 -20.50 -9.28
N LYS A 264 -10.73 -19.27 -8.77
CA LYS A 264 -10.28 -18.90 -7.41
C LYS A 264 -11.42 -18.21 -6.65
N LEU A 265 -11.58 -18.50 -5.35
CA LEU A 265 -12.49 -17.80 -4.45
C LEU A 265 -11.78 -17.57 -3.11
N VAL A 266 -11.71 -16.31 -2.67
CA VAL A 266 -10.73 -15.89 -1.67
C VAL A 266 -11.35 -14.94 -0.65
N LEU A 267 -11.23 -15.22 0.64
CA LEU A 267 -11.61 -14.29 1.72
C LEU A 267 -10.50 -13.25 1.97
N GLY A 268 -10.28 -12.41 0.96
CA GLY A 268 -9.29 -11.34 0.93
C GLY A 268 -9.48 -10.43 -0.27
N GLU A 269 -8.63 -9.40 -0.39
CA GLU A 269 -8.58 -8.49 -1.54
C GLU A 269 -7.56 -9.04 -2.56
N ILE A 270 -8.01 -9.49 -3.75
CA ILE A 270 -7.09 -9.77 -4.86
C ILE A 270 -6.57 -8.44 -5.42
N LEU A 271 -5.25 -8.36 -5.64
CA LEU A 271 -4.56 -7.14 -6.06
C LEU A 271 -4.09 -7.25 -7.52
N ASP A 272 -4.61 -6.37 -8.37
CA ASP A 272 -4.15 -6.15 -9.74
C ASP A 272 -4.01 -4.63 -10.01
N PRO A 273 -2.97 -4.16 -10.74
CA PRO A 273 -2.78 -2.73 -11.02
C PRO A 273 -3.85 -2.09 -11.93
N ASN A 274 -4.62 -2.88 -12.67
CA ASN A 274 -5.65 -2.39 -13.61
C ASN A 274 -7.07 -2.31 -12.98
N MET A 275 -7.19 -2.67 -11.69
CA MET A 275 -8.46 -2.74 -10.96
C MET A 275 -9.21 -1.41 -10.93
N VAL A 276 -10.35 -1.32 -11.64
CA VAL A 276 -11.29 -0.20 -11.54
C VAL A 276 -12.33 -0.47 -10.47
N TYR A 277 -12.85 0.57 -9.79
CA TYR A 277 -13.81 0.43 -8.69
C TYR A 277 -15.05 1.30 -8.85
N SER A 278 -16.24 0.73 -8.65
CA SER A 278 -17.50 1.46 -8.49
C SER A 278 -17.97 1.40 -7.03
N PRO A 279 -18.53 2.49 -6.46
CA PRO A 279 -19.19 2.44 -5.16
C PRO A 279 -20.43 1.54 -5.21
N LEU A 280 -20.74 0.90 -4.07
CA LEU A 280 -22.01 0.22 -3.85
C LEU A 280 -23.11 1.22 -3.53
N VAL A 281 -24.34 0.97 -4.01
CA VAL A 281 -25.50 1.79 -3.67
C VAL A 281 -25.86 1.57 -2.19
N PRO A 282 -25.92 2.61 -1.34
CA PRO A 282 -26.24 2.46 0.07
C PRO A 282 -27.64 1.90 0.32
N SER A 283 -27.80 1.20 1.46
CA SER A 283 -29.10 0.68 1.94
C SER A 283 -29.83 -0.26 0.97
N GLN A 284 -29.10 -0.94 0.08
CA GLN A 284 -29.63 -2.04 -0.75
C GLN A 284 -29.28 -3.41 -0.14
N PRO A 285 -30.12 -4.44 -0.32
CA PRO A 285 -29.88 -5.77 0.24
C PRO A 285 -28.74 -6.51 -0.49
N HIS A 286 -28.71 -6.44 -1.82
CA HIS A 286 -27.72 -7.14 -2.65
C HIS A 286 -26.56 -6.22 -3.07
N TYR A 287 -25.69 -6.71 -3.95
CA TYR A 287 -24.56 -5.96 -4.50
C TYR A 287 -24.98 -5.03 -5.64
N ASN A 288 -25.75 -3.99 -5.29
CA ASN A 288 -26.25 -3.01 -6.25
C ASN A 288 -25.15 -2.00 -6.65
N LEU A 289 -24.96 -1.80 -7.94
CA LEU A 289 -24.12 -0.75 -8.54
C LEU A 289 -24.97 0.23 -9.36
N ASP A 290 -24.57 1.50 -9.35
CA ASP A 290 -25.17 2.54 -10.19
C ASP A 290 -24.60 2.45 -11.62
N LEU A 291 -25.21 1.59 -12.44
CA LEU A 291 -25.01 1.58 -13.89
C LEU A 291 -25.58 2.88 -14.46
N GLN A 292 -24.84 3.59 -15.31
CA GLN A 292 -25.24 4.89 -15.84
C GLN A 292 -25.53 4.86 -17.33
N SER A 293 -24.82 4.00 -18.08
CA SER A 293 -25.03 3.83 -19.52
C SER A 293 -24.39 2.55 -20.07
N ILE A 294 -24.85 2.13 -21.25
CA ILE A 294 -24.29 1.02 -22.03
C ILE A 294 -23.77 1.60 -23.35
N ALA A 295 -22.62 1.12 -23.83
CA ALA A 295 -22.11 1.41 -25.16
C ALA A 295 -21.79 0.12 -25.93
N VAL A 296 -21.88 0.19 -27.26
CA VAL A 296 -21.55 -0.91 -28.18
C VAL A 296 -20.64 -0.36 -29.26
N ASN A 297 -19.48 -0.99 -29.50
CA ASN A 297 -18.46 -0.49 -30.42
C ASN A 297 -18.09 1.00 -30.19
N GLY A 298 -17.92 1.38 -28.92
CA GLY A 298 -17.66 2.77 -28.50
C GLY A 298 -18.83 3.75 -28.63
N GLN A 299 -19.99 3.35 -29.17
CA GLN A 299 -21.16 4.22 -29.31
C GLN A 299 -22.13 4.04 -28.15
N MET A 300 -22.43 5.14 -27.44
CA MET A 300 -23.41 5.14 -26.35
C MET A 300 -24.80 4.81 -26.86
N LEU A 301 -25.47 3.85 -26.22
CA LEU A 301 -26.86 3.50 -26.56
C LEU A 301 -27.83 4.59 -26.08
N PRO A 302 -28.92 4.88 -26.83
CA PRO A 302 -29.88 5.93 -26.49
C PRO A 302 -30.86 5.51 -25.37
N ILE A 303 -30.31 5.11 -24.23
CA ILE A 303 -31.06 4.69 -23.03
C ILE A 303 -31.14 5.88 -22.07
N VAL A 304 -32.33 6.15 -21.51
CA VAL A 304 -32.50 7.23 -20.54
C VAL A 304 -31.86 6.82 -19.20
N PRO A 305 -30.94 7.59 -18.58
CA PRO A 305 -30.23 7.16 -17.38
C PRO A 305 -31.12 6.71 -16.21
N ALA A 306 -32.33 7.28 -16.08
CA ALA A 306 -33.33 6.88 -15.09
C ALA A 306 -33.84 5.43 -15.22
N VAL A 307 -33.53 4.73 -16.32
CA VAL A 307 -33.79 3.28 -16.51
C VAL A 307 -32.95 2.44 -15.54
N PHE A 308 -31.75 2.89 -15.21
CA PHE A 308 -30.79 2.18 -14.36
C PHE A 308 -30.80 2.64 -12.89
N ALA A 309 -31.39 3.80 -12.62
CA ALA A 309 -31.42 4.42 -11.29
C ALA A 309 -31.97 3.45 -10.23
N THR A 310 -31.19 3.27 -9.16
CA THR A 310 -31.50 2.27 -8.13
C THR A 310 -32.60 2.74 -7.16
N SER A 311 -33.50 1.82 -6.82
CA SER A 311 -34.64 1.96 -5.90
C SER A 311 -35.13 0.56 -5.50
N ASP A 312 -36.05 0.45 -4.55
CA ASP A 312 -36.50 -0.82 -3.97
C ASP A 312 -36.87 -1.91 -5.01
N ASN A 313 -37.36 -1.53 -6.20
CA ASN A 313 -37.73 -2.44 -7.30
C ASN A 313 -36.94 -2.20 -8.62
N ARG A 314 -35.83 -1.44 -8.63
CA ARG A 314 -34.97 -1.22 -9.83
C ARG A 314 -33.50 -1.08 -9.46
N GLY A 315 -32.60 -1.47 -10.34
CA GLY A 315 -31.16 -1.26 -10.18
C GLY A 315 -30.34 -2.24 -11.01
N THR A 316 -29.04 -2.32 -10.75
CA THR A 316 -28.15 -3.33 -11.34
C THR A 316 -27.44 -4.09 -10.22
N ILE A 317 -27.79 -5.37 -10.03
CA ILE A 317 -27.19 -6.27 -9.03
C ILE A 317 -26.03 -7.02 -9.69
N VAL A 318 -24.91 -7.19 -8.98
CA VAL A 318 -23.85 -8.16 -9.33
C VAL A 318 -24.15 -9.48 -8.63
N ASP A 319 -24.31 -10.60 -9.37
CA ASP A 319 -24.72 -11.87 -8.76
C ASP A 319 -24.10 -13.15 -9.36
N THR A 320 -23.27 -13.85 -8.58
CA THR A 320 -22.77 -15.21 -8.90
C THR A 320 -23.81 -16.32 -8.65
N GLY A 321 -24.93 -16.02 -7.98
CA GLY A 321 -26.08 -16.92 -7.87
C GLY A 321 -26.79 -17.18 -9.21
N THR A 322 -26.54 -16.32 -10.21
CA THR A 322 -27.26 -16.28 -11.48
C THR A 322 -26.32 -16.52 -12.67
N THR A 323 -26.57 -17.57 -13.47
CA THR A 323 -25.73 -17.94 -14.63
C THR A 323 -25.63 -16.85 -15.71
N LEU A 324 -26.76 -16.22 -16.04
CA LEU A 324 -26.94 -15.35 -17.21
C LEU A 324 -27.21 -13.91 -16.79
N THR A 325 -26.86 -12.96 -17.64
CA THR A 325 -27.16 -11.55 -17.36
C THR A 325 -28.59 -11.19 -17.76
N PHE A 326 -29.30 -10.48 -16.90
CA PHE A 326 -30.65 -9.96 -17.15
C PHE A 326 -30.61 -8.44 -17.23
N LEU A 327 -31.18 -7.85 -18.28
CA LEU A 327 -31.35 -6.41 -18.43
C LEU A 327 -32.84 -6.03 -18.40
N VAL A 328 -33.15 -4.92 -17.73
CA VAL A 328 -34.46 -4.26 -17.83
C VAL A 328 -34.86 -4.00 -19.29
N ALA A 329 -36.15 -4.10 -19.60
CA ALA A 329 -36.67 -4.05 -20.97
C ALA A 329 -36.19 -2.82 -21.76
N GLU A 330 -36.14 -1.65 -21.13
CA GLU A 330 -35.75 -0.39 -21.74
C GLU A 330 -34.25 -0.30 -22.07
N ALA A 331 -33.42 -1.21 -21.52
CA ALA A 331 -32.00 -1.37 -21.84
C ALA A 331 -31.72 -2.59 -22.73
N PHE A 332 -32.49 -3.67 -22.56
CA PHE A 332 -32.37 -4.91 -23.33
C PHE A 332 -32.65 -4.69 -24.83
N GLU A 333 -33.76 -4.02 -25.19
CA GLU A 333 -34.13 -3.85 -26.60
C GLU A 333 -33.09 -2.98 -27.36
N PRO A 334 -32.62 -1.81 -26.85
CA PRO A 334 -31.54 -1.06 -27.51
C PRO A 334 -30.23 -1.85 -27.63
N PHE A 335 -29.89 -2.66 -26.63
CA PHE A 335 -28.69 -3.51 -26.66
C PHE A 335 -28.75 -4.56 -27.79
N VAL A 336 -29.82 -5.37 -27.83
CA VAL A 336 -29.99 -6.40 -28.87
C VAL A 336 -30.04 -5.78 -30.26
N ASN A 337 -30.72 -4.65 -30.44
CA ASN A 337 -30.78 -3.95 -31.71
C ASN A 337 -29.41 -3.38 -32.16
N ALA A 338 -28.56 -2.94 -31.23
CA ALA A 338 -27.21 -2.48 -31.56
C ALA A 338 -26.29 -3.63 -32.01
N ILE A 339 -26.32 -4.78 -31.31
CA ILE A 339 -25.57 -5.98 -31.73
C ILE A 339 -26.04 -6.47 -33.11
N ASN A 340 -27.37 -6.65 -33.30
CA ASN A 340 -27.96 -7.01 -34.59
C ASN A 340 -27.51 -6.05 -35.71
N SER A 341 -27.53 -4.73 -35.46
CA SER A 341 -27.11 -3.72 -36.43
C SER A 341 -25.63 -3.85 -36.81
N ALA A 342 -24.75 -4.04 -35.83
CA ALA A 342 -23.31 -4.18 -36.04
C ALA A 342 -22.96 -5.40 -36.90
N VAL A 343 -23.57 -6.56 -36.63
CA VAL A 343 -23.21 -7.83 -37.29
C VAL A 343 -24.01 -8.15 -38.55
N SER A 344 -25.05 -7.35 -38.86
CA SER A 344 -26.01 -7.52 -39.98
C SER A 344 -25.42 -7.74 -41.38
N ARG A 345 -24.15 -7.39 -41.60
CA ARG A 345 -23.44 -7.57 -42.88
C ARG A 345 -22.58 -8.84 -42.95
N VAL A 346 -22.42 -9.56 -41.85
CA VAL A 346 -21.40 -10.61 -41.67
C VAL A 346 -22.02 -11.95 -41.25
N THR A 347 -23.14 -11.94 -40.51
CA THR A 347 -23.86 -13.15 -40.10
C THR A 347 -25.38 -12.96 -40.21
N THR A 348 -26.09 -14.06 -40.46
CA THR A 348 -27.55 -14.09 -40.53
C THR A 348 -28.14 -14.27 -39.13
N PRO A 349 -29.00 -13.35 -38.65
CA PRO A 349 -29.72 -13.52 -37.40
C PRO A 349 -30.76 -14.65 -37.50
N VAL A 350 -30.84 -15.49 -36.47
CA VAL A 350 -31.79 -16.59 -36.33
C VAL A 350 -32.37 -16.57 -34.91
N ILE A 351 -33.67 -16.86 -34.73
CA ILE A 351 -34.27 -16.97 -33.40
C ILE A 351 -34.29 -18.45 -32.98
N SER A 352 -33.61 -18.79 -31.87
CA SER A 352 -33.65 -20.13 -31.28
C SER A 352 -34.30 -20.07 -29.89
N LYS A 353 -35.37 -20.85 -29.67
CA LYS A 353 -36.20 -20.86 -28.45
C LYS A 353 -36.69 -19.47 -27.94
N GLY A 354 -36.71 -18.46 -28.82
CA GLY A 354 -37.08 -17.07 -28.48
C GLY A 354 -35.89 -16.13 -28.22
N THR A 355 -34.67 -16.65 -28.14
CA THR A 355 -33.43 -15.88 -28.01
C THR A 355 -32.90 -15.45 -29.37
N GLN A 356 -32.32 -14.24 -29.45
CA GLN A 356 -31.61 -13.77 -30.64
C GLN A 356 -30.28 -14.51 -30.77
N CYS A 357 -30.09 -15.19 -31.90
CA CYS A 357 -28.88 -15.95 -32.20
C CYS A 357 -28.37 -15.66 -33.62
N TYR A 358 -27.20 -16.22 -33.95
CA TYR A 358 -26.46 -15.98 -35.17
C TYR A 358 -25.73 -17.25 -35.60
N LEU A 359 -25.72 -17.56 -36.90
CA LEU A 359 -24.91 -18.65 -37.45
C LEU A 359 -23.55 -18.09 -37.87
N VAL A 360 -22.47 -18.60 -37.25
CA VAL A 360 -21.11 -18.08 -37.40
C VAL A 360 -20.18 -19.23 -37.83
N THR A 361 -19.52 -19.09 -38.97
CA THR A 361 -18.64 -20.12 -39.57
C THR A 361 -17.15 -19.89 -39.24
N SER A 362 -16.85 -18.97 -38.33
CA SER A 362 -15.50 -18.52 -37.94
C SER A 362 -15.54 -17.94 -36.51
N SER A 363 -14.45 -17.31 -36.04
CA SER A 363 -14.39 -16.76 -34.68
C SER A 363 -15.35 -15.57 -34.47
N ILE A 364 -16.00 -15.52 -33.29
CA ILE A 364 -16.86 -14.41 -32.88
C ILE A 364 -16.09 -13.13 -32.57
N THR A 365 -14.84 -13.23 -32.10
CA THR A 365 -14.02 -12.11 -31.60
C THR A 365 -13.67 -11.08 -32.69
N GLY A 366 -13.76 -11.46 -33.98
CA GLY A 366 -13.56 -10.58 -35.13
C GLY A 366 -14.86 -10.16 -35.86
N ILE A 367 -16.03 -10.53 -35.33
CA ILE A 367 -17.35 -10.29 -35.94
C ILE A 367 -18.24 -9.47 -35.02
N PHE A 368 -18.20 -9.76 -33.71
CA PHE A 368 -19.03 -9.15 -32.69
C PHE A 368 -18.29 -8.00 -31.99
N PRO A 369 -18.95 -6.86 -31.73
CA PRO A 369 -18.29 -5.69 -31.15
C PRO A 369 -18.00 -5.87 -29.65
N GLU A 370 -17.06 -5.09 -29.11
CA GLU A 370 -16.97 -4.90 -27.67
C GLU A 370 -18.18 -4.12 -27.13
N VAL A 371 -18.57 -4.46 -25.90
CA VAL A 371 -19.67 -3.83 -25.17
C VAL A 371 -19.11 -3.25 -23.88
N SER A 372 -19.56 -2.05 -23.50
CA SER A 372 -19.11 -1.36 -22.30
C SER A 372 -20.28 -1.01 -21.39
N LEU A 373 -20.23 -1.49 -20.15
CA LEU A 373 -21.13 -1.09 -19.07
C LEU A 373 -20.44 -0.01 -18.23
N ASN A 374 -21.03 1.18 -18.12
CA ASN A 374 -20.39 2.34 -17.51
C ASN A 374 -21.10 2.74 -16.21
N PHE A 375 -20.37 2.72 -15.09
CA PHE A 375 -20.89 2.87 -13.74
C PHE A 375 -20.43 4.17 -13.06
N ALA A 376 -21.03 4.48 -11.91
CA ALA A 376 -20.62 5.56 -11.03
C ALA A 376 -19.11 5.50 -10.66
N GLY A 377 -18.53 6.67 -10.40
CA GLY A 377 -17.09 6.82 -10.21
C GLY A 377 -16.28 6.82 -11.51
N GLY A 378 -16.91 6.59 -12.66
CA GLY A 378 -16.24 6.51 -13.96
C GLY A 378 -15.65 5.13 -14.26
N ALA A 379 -16.04 4.10 -13.50
CA ALA A 379 -15.62 2.73 -13.73
C ALA A 379 -16.36 2.12 -14.94
N ALA A 380 -15.62 1.64 -15.92
CA ALA A 380 -16.17 0.91 -17.07
C ALA A 380 -15.86 -0.59 -16.94
N MET A 381 -16.82 -1.42 -17.33
CA MET A 381 -16.63 -2.86 -17.50
C MET A 381 -16.71 -3.18 -18.98
N ILE A 382 -15.60 -3.63 -19.55
CA ILE A 382 -15.53 -4.03 -20.96
C ILE A 382 -15.87 -5.52 -21.08
N LEU A 383 -16.76 -5.83 -22.01
CA LEU A 383 -17.26 -7.18 -22.28
C LEU A 383 -16.87 -7.54 -23.71
N LYS A 384 -16.10 -8.62 -23.83
CA LYS A 384 -15.78 -9.26 -25.10
C LYS A 384 -16.99 -10.08 -25.57
N PRO A 385 -17.08 -10.50 -26.85
CA PRO A 385 -18.18 -11.34 -27.33
C PRO A 385 -18.45 -12.58 -26.46
N GLU A 386 -17.41 -13.17 -25.90
CA GLU A 386 -17.44 -14.33 -25.01
C GLU A 386 -18.09 -14.05 -23.63
N ASN A 387 -18.30 -12.78 -23.28
CA ASN A 387 -18.96 -12.30 -22.05
C ASN A 387 -20.43 -11.88 -22.25
N TYR A 388 -20.98 -11.96 -23.48
CA TYR A 388 -22.40 -11.70 -23.72
C TYR A 388 -23.06 -12.64 -24.75
N LEU A 389 -22.28 -13.49 -25.41
CA LEU A 389 -22.75 -14.61 -26.22
C LEU A 389 -22.55 -15.94 -25.48
N VAL A 390 -23.47 -16.87 -25.72
CA VAL A 390 -23.40 -18.28 -25.33
C VAL A 390 -23.68 -19.14 -26.56
N HIS A 391 -23.37 -20.44 -26.51
CA HIS A 391 -23.92 -21.35 -27.52
C HIS A 391 -25.44 -21.45 -27.42
N GLY A 392 -26.10 -21.76 -28.53
CA GLY A 392 -27.51 -22.14 -28.58
C GLY A 392 -27.68 -23.59 -29.04
N ASP A 393 -28.92 -24.08 -29.03
CA ASP A 393 -29.21 -25.45 -29.47
C ASP A 393 -28.82 -25.64 -30.94
N PRO A 394 -28.23 -26.79 -31.33
CA PRO A 394 -27.92 -27.10 -32.72
C PRO A 394 -29.17 -27.01 -33.62
N ILE A 395 -29.01 -26.28 -34.73
CA ILE A 395 -30.01 -26.12 -35.79
C ILE A 395 -29.43 -26.58 -37.14
N GLU A 396 -30.25 -26.61 -38.19
CA GLU A 396 -29.74 -26.80 -39.54
C GLU A 396 -28.75 -25.68 -39.89
N GLY A 397 -27.48 -26.06 -40.11
CA GLY A 397 -26.35 -25.13 -40.28
C GLY A 397 -25.33 -25.16 -39.14
N GLY A 398 -25.63 -25.75 -37.98
CA GLY A 398 -24.69 -25.97 -36.87
C GLY A 398 -25.18 -25.41 -35.52
N THR A 399 -24.26 -25.33 -34.56
CA THR A 399 -24.49 -24.71 -33.24
C THR A 399 -24.40 -23.18 -33.37
N PRO A 400 -25.50 -22.42 -33.18
CA PRO A 400 -25.47 -20.97 -33.29
C PRO A 400 -24.85 -20.34 -32.03
N TRP A 401 -24.45 -19.08 -32.16
CA TRP A 401 -24.13 -18.22 -31.02
C TRP A 401 -25.36 -17.36 -30.69
N CYS A 402 -25.85 -17.46 -29.46
CA CYS A 402 -27.01 -16.74 -28.94
C CYS A 402 -26.58 -15.62 -28.00
N ILE A 403 -27.33 -14.52 -27.97
CA ILE A 403 -27.18 -13.50 -26.92
C ILE A 403 -27.55 -14.16 -25.58
N GLY A 404 -26.56 -14.30 -24.68
CA GLY A 404 -26.74 -14.85 -23.34
C GLY A 404 -27.33 -13.87 -22.34
N PHE A 405 -27.52 -12.61 -22.76
CA PHE A 405 -28.30 -11.63 -22.01
C PHE A 405 -29.80 -11.91 -22.22
N GLN A 406 -30.60 -11.79 -21.17
CA GLN A 406 -32.04 -11.97 -21.18
C GLN A 406 -32.78 -10.72 -20.73
N LYS A 407 -34.09 -10.68 -21.00
CA LYS A 407 -34.99 -9.61 -20.60
C LYS A 407 -35.50 -9.85 -19.18
N ALA A 408 -35.17 -8.96 -18.25
CA ALA A 408 -35.60 -9.05 -16.86
C ALA A 408 -37.13 -8.94 -16.72
N GLN A 409 -37.74 -9.82 -15.92
CA GLN A 409 -39.19 -9.82 -15.69
C GLN A 409 -39.62 -8.82 -14.60
N ASN A 410 -38.74 -8.56 -13.61
CA ASN A 410 -39.10 -7.87 -12.36
C ASN A 410 -38.58 -6.41 -12.24
N GLY A 411 -38.12 -5.79 -13.34
CA GLY A 411 -37.66 -4.39 -13.33
C GLY A 411 -36.25 -4.13 -12.76
N VAL A 412 -35.53 -5.18 -12.38
CA VAL A 412 -34.14 -5.15 -11.89
C VAL A 412 -33.22 -5.81 -12.92
N SER A 413 -32.05 -5.22 -13.18
CA SER A 413 -30.98 -5.86 -13.96
C SER A 413 -30.06 -6.69 -13.05
N ILE A 414 -29.57 -7.82 -13.53
CA ILE A 414 -28.68 -8.74 -12.80
C ILE A 414 -27.50 -9.06 -13.70
N LEU A 415 -26.27 -8.80 -13.26
CA LEU A 415 -25.03 -9.18 -13.94
C LEU A 415 -24.60 -10.54 -13.41
N GLY A 416 -24.95 -11.58 -14.16
CA GLY A 416 -24.68 -12.99 -13.85
C GLY A 416 -23.32 -13.47 -14.35
N ASP A 417 -22.94 -14.69 -13.96
CA ASP A 417 -21.63 -15.33 -14.20
C ASP A 417 -21.06 -15.15 -15.62
N LEU A 418 -21.90 -15.16 -16.66
CA LEU A 418 -21.51 -14.86 -18.05
C LEU A 418 -20.69 -13.56 -18.21
N VAL A 419 -20.98 -12.55 -17.40
CA VAL A 419 -20.29 -11.24 -17.33
C VAL A 419 -19.17 -11.23 -16.29
N LEU A 420 -19.27 -12.06 -15.25
CA LEU A 420 -18.32 -12.08 -14.12
C LEU A 420 -17.07 -12.94 -14.39
N LYS A 421 -17.19 -13.94 -15.27
CA LYS A 421 -16.10 -14.81 -15.73
C LYS A 421 -14.99 -14.05 -16.46
N ASP A 422 -13.78 -14.62 -16.45
CA ASP A 422 -12.57 -14.08 -17.11
C ASP A 422 -12.19 -12.67 -16.62
N LYS A 423 -12.54 -12.39 -15.36
CA LYS A 423 -12.27 -11.16 -14.62
C LYS A 423 -11.99 -11.51 -13.15
N ILE A 424 -11.15 -10.71 -12.50
CA ILE A 424 -11.13 -10.65 -11.03
C ILE A 424 -12.27 -9.72 -10.60
N PHE A 425 -13.05 -10.13 -9.60
CA PHE A 425 -13.95 -9.25 -8.84
C PHE A 425 -13.50 -9.16 -7.38
N VAL A 426 -13.59 -7.95 -6.81
CA VAL A 426 -13.23 -7.64 -5.42
C VAL A 426 -14.43 -6.97 -4.74
N TYR A 427 -14.94 -7.59 -3.67
CA TYR A 427 -16.10 -7.11 -2.90
C TYR A 427 -15.64 -6.50 -1.58
N ASP A 428 -15.35 -5.20 -1.58
CA ASP A 428 -14.82 -4.47 -0.44
C ASP A 428 -15.96 -3.96 0.45
N LEU A 429 -16.39 -4.83 1.38
CA LEU A 429 -17.49 -4.56 2.31
C LEU A 429 -17.14 -3.53 3.39
N SER A 430 -15.84 -3.29 3.64
CA SER A 430 -15.36 -2.15 4.44
C SER A 430 -15.61 -0.84 3.71
N LYS A 431 -14.97 -0.62 2.55
CA LYS A 431 -14.99 0.66 1.82
C LYS A 431 -16.22 0.85 0.92
N LYS A 432 -17.20 -0.07 1.00
CA LYS A 432 -18.47 -0.08 0.25
C LYS A 432 -18.31 0.16 -1.26
N ARG A 433 -17.49 -0.70 -1.89
CA ARG A 433 -17.20 -0.66 -3.33
C ARG A 433 -17.01 -2.07 -3.90
N ILE A 434 -17.25 -2.24 -5.20
CA ILE A 434 -16.80 -3.42 -5.95
C ILE A 434 -15.71 -2.98 -6.91
N GLY A 435 -14.63 -3.75 -6.97
CA GLY A 435 -13.59 -3.64 -7.99
C GLY A 435 -13.69 -4.74 -9.03
N TRP A 436 -13.29 -4.46 -10.27
CA TRP A 436 -13.07 -5.49 -11.30
C TRP A 436 -11.89 -5.16 -12.23
N THR A 437 -11.33 -6.21 -12.84
CA THR A 437 -10.45 -6.11 -14.02
C THR A 437 -10.54 -7.39 -14.84
N ASP A 438 -10.32 -7.30 -16.15
CA ASP A 438 -10.07 -8.46 -17.01
C ASP A 438 -8.86 -9.26 -16.50
N TYR A 439 -9.00 -10.59 -16.45
CA TYR A 439 -7.95 -11.47 -15.96
C TYR A 439 -8.12 -12.90 -16.45
N ASP A 440 -7.03 -13.55 -16.87
CA ASP A 440 -7.02 -14.98 -17.15
C ASP A 440 -6.98 -15.76 -15.82
N CYS A 441 -8.17 -16.17 -15.36
CA CYS A 441 -8.40 -16.91 -14.11
C CYS A 441 -7.79 -18.34 -14.07
N SER A 442 -7.00 -18.75 -15.07
CA SER A 442 -6.12 -19.92 -14.97
C SER A 442 -4.79 -19.61 -14.26
N ASN A 443 -4.39 -18.34 -14.15
CA ASN A 443 -3.16 -17.90 -13.49
C ASN A 443 -3.32 -17.73 -11.97
N ASP A 444 -2.18 -17.70 -11.26
CA ASP A 444 -2.15 -17.41 -9.82
C ASP A 444 -2.30 -15.91 -9.51
N VAL A 445 -3.19 -15.62 -8.57
CA VAL A 445 -3.59 -14.27 -8.16
C VAL A 445 -2.77 -13.77 -6.95
N ASN A 446 -2.39 -12.49 -6.97
CA ASN A 446 -1.82 -11.81 -5.79
C ASN A 446 -2.95 -11.43 -4.82
N VAL A 447 -2.77 -11.67 -3.52
CA VAL A 447 -3.79 -11.38 -2.49
C VAL A 447 -3.20 -10.56 -1.35
N SER A 448 -3.95 -9.56 -0.89
CA SER A 448 -3.60 -8.76 0.29
C SER A 448 -3.86 -9.52 1.60
N ILE A 449 -2.89 -9.49 2.52
CA ILE A 449 -2.98 -10.11 3.86
C ILE A 449 -3.30 -9.05 4.94
N THR A 450 -3.50 -7.79 4.59
CA THR A 450 -3.74 -6.71 5.57
C THR A 450 -5.18 -6.71 6.06
N SER A 451 -5.41 -7.12 7.32
CA SER A 451 -6.72 -6.99 7.96
C SER A 451 -7.08 -5.52 8.18
N SER A 452 -8.18 -5.06 7.58
CA SER A 452 -8.62 -3.65 7.65
C SER A 452 -9.08 -3.27 9.06
N LYS A 453 -8.23 -2.58 9.82
CA LYS A 453 -8.57 -1.96 11.12
C LYS A 453 -8.68 -0.44 11.10
N ASP A 454 -8.34 0.20 9.99
CA ASP A 454 -8.43 1.64 9.79
C ASP A 454 -9.76 2.05 9.14
N GLU A 455 -10.89 1.95 9.86
CA GLU A 455 -12.14 2.66 9.51
C GLU A 455 -13.20 2.64 10.64
N LEU A 456 -13.00 3.41 11.71
CA LEU A 456 -14.10 3.83 12.59
C LEU A 456 -13.85 5.15 13.35
N SER A 457 -13.36 6.21 12.68
CA SER A 457 -13.37 7.57 13.25
C SER A 457 -13.15 8.72 12.25
N ASP A 458 -14.10 8.96 11.32
CA ASP A 458 -14.59 10.34 11.16
C ASP A 458 -16.02 10.41 10.59
N SER A 459 -16.85 11.26 11.18
CA SER A 459 -18.09 11.85 10.65
C SER A 459 -18.69 12.76 11.72
N GLY A 460 -17.93 13.78 12.14
CA GLY A 460 -18.33 14.72 13.18
C GLY A 460 -19.55 15.59 12.83
N SER A 461 -20.76 15.12 13.15
CA SER A 461 -21.96 15.95 13.26
C SER A 461 -22.66 15.69 14.60
N SER A 462 -22.89 16.75 15.38
CA SER A 462 -23.26 16.63 16.79
C SER A 462 -24.73 16.27 17.02
N ARG A 463 -24.96 15.20 17.80
CA ARG A 463 -26.08 15.11 18.75
C ARG A 463 -25.79 14.10 19.86
N THR A 464 -25.51 14.60 21.06
CA THR A 464 -25.25 13.80 22.26
C THR A 464 -26.55 13.36 22.95
N THR A 465 -26.82 12.06 22.99
CA THR A 465 -27.71 11.45 24.00
C THR A 465 -27.10 10.12 24.45
N SER A 466 -26.64 10.05 25.70
CA SER A 466 -25.97 8.90 26.28
C SER A 466 -26.97 7.83 26.76
N VAL A 467 -26.84 6.61 26.25
CA VAL A 467 -27.57 5.42 26.74
C VAL A 467 -26.59 4.27 26.97
N LEU A 468 -25.78 4.37 28.03
CA LEU A 468 -25.10 3.24 28.69
C LEU A 468 -24.43 3.68 30.01
N GLN A 469 -25.26 4.05 31.00
CA GLN A 469 -24.82 4.20 32.39
C GLN A 469 -25.87 3.58 33.34
N ALA A 470 -26.14 2.29 33.13
CA ALA A 470 -27.02 1.46 33.95
C ALA A 470 -26.53 -0.01 33.89
N LEU A 471 -26.81 -0.79 34.94
CA LEU A 471 -26.23 -2.12 35.24
C LEU A 471 -24.70 -2.01 35.53
N LEU A 472 -24.19 -2.18 36.74
CA LEU A 472 -24.69 -2.73 38.01
C LEU A 472 -24.16 -1.83 39.18
N PRO A 473 -24.76 -1.81 40.39
CA PRO A 473 -25.26 -2.98 41.12
C PRO A 473 -26.64 -2.89 41.80
N HIS A 474 -27.28 -4.05 41.99
CA HIS A 474 -28.38 -4.23 42.95
C HIS A 474 -27.87 -4.92 44.22
N ILE A 475 -27.59 -4.16 45.29
CA ILE A 475 -27.50 -4.69 46.66
C ILE A 475 -28.16 -3.69 47.64
N VAL A 476 -29.24 -4.15 48.30
CA VAL A 476 -29.82 -3.68 49.58
C VAL A 476 -30.63 -2.36 49.63
N ALA A 477 -31.68 -2.42 50.48
CA ALA A 477 -32.44 -1.33 51.12
C ALA A 477 -33.31 -0.39 50.25
N THR A 478 -34.52 -0.85 49.94
CA THR A 478 -35.69 0.04 49.89
C THR A 478 -36.05 0.54 51.29
N HIS A 479 -36.40 1.83 51.43
CA HIS A 479 -37.40 2.26 52.43
C HIS A 479 -38.14 3.52 51.95
N ARG A 480 -39.42 3.65 52.31
CA ARG A 480 -40.36 4.65 51.79
C ARG A 480 -40.57 5.84 52.75
N HIS A 481 -40.85 7.01 52.19
CA HIS A 481 -41.53 8.19 52.81
C HIS A 481 -40.78 8.81 54.02
N LEU A 482 -40.90 10.10 54.36
CA LEU A 482 -42.10 10.95 54.39
C LEU A 482 -41.89 12.43 54.00
N SER A 483 -43.04 13.06 53.77
CA SER A 483 -43.35 14.47 53.49
C SER A 483 -42.86 15.51 54.51
N LEU A 484 -42.68 16.76 54.05
CA LEU A 484 -43.35 18.02 54.48
C LEU A 484 -42.82 19.15 53.54
N ASN A 485 -43.60 19.91 52.76
CA ASN A 485 -44.65 20.91 53.02
C ASN A 485 -44.15 22.37 53.16
N ILE A 486 -44.97 23.29 52.61
CA ILE A 486 -44.93 24.79 52.55
C ILE A 486 -44.63 25.28 51.11
N VAL A 487 -45.55 25.82 50.28
CA VAL A 487 -46.66 26.83 50.41
C VAL A 487 -46.14 28.27 50.27
N THR A 488 -46.53 29.11 49.29
CA THR A 488 -47.22 28.90 47.99
C THR A 488 -46.41 29.62 46.87
N THR A 489 -46.75 30.66 46.07
CA THR A 489 -47.96 31.43 45.60
C THR A 489 -47.41 32.41 44.51
N ASP A 490 -48.01 32.79 43.39
CA ASP A 490 -49.12 32.34 42.52
C ASP A 490 -49.00 33.11 41.17
N GLY A 491 -49.72 32.86 40.06
CA GLY A 491 -50.81 31.91 39.81
C GLY A 491 -51.42 32.07 38.39
N HIS A 492 -52.48 31.29 38.10
CA HIS A 492 -53.38 31.30 36.93
C HIS A 492 -52.80 30.97 35.53
N TYR A 493 -53.15 29.84 34.86
CA TYR A 493 -54.44 29.33 34.31
C TYR A 493 -54.96 30.08 33.03
N LEU A 494 -55.65 29.49 32.03
CA LEU A 494 -55.65 28.17 31.34
C LEU A 494 -56.86 28.12 30.35
N THR A 495 -56.72 27.74 29.07
CA THR A 495 -57.75 27.20 28.11
C THR A 495 -57.11 27.08 26.69
N TRP A 496 -57.14 25.99 25.89
CA TRP A 496 -58.21 25.13 25.31
C TRP A 496 -58.87 25.70 24.02
N ILE A 497 -59.23 24.96 22.94
CA ILE A 497 -59.26 23.49 22.65
C ILE A 497 -59.25 23.19 21.10
N TYR A 498 -58.47 22.19 20.62
CA TYR A 498 -58.63 21.36 19.37
C TYR A 498 -58.59 22.06 17.95
N SER A 499 -58.44 21.41 16.78
CA SER A 499 -58.42 19.96 16.39
C SER A 499 -57.65 19.61 15.07
N ILE A 500 -56.90 18.49 15.09
CA ILE A 500 -56.83 17.37 14.11
C ILE A 500 -56.55 17.57 12.58
N TYR A 501 -55.32 17.18 12.18
CA TYR A 501 -54.87 16.29 11.07
C TYR A 501 -54.98 16.56 9.54
N SER A 502 -53.90 16.06 8.88
CA SER A 502 -53.81 15.38 7.55
C SER A 502 -53.38 16.13 6.27
N THR A 503 -52.69 15.35 5.42
CA THR A 503 -52.10 15.61 4.09
C THR A 503 -53.02 15.02 2.97
N PRO A 504 -52.68 14.91 1.65
CA PRO A 504 -51.50 15.38 0.90
C PRO A 504 -51.77 16.05 -0.50
N SER A 505 -50.69 16.57 -1.11
CA SER A 505 -50.41 16.65 -2.57
C SER A 505 -51.33 17.55 -3.49
N PRO A 506 -51.37 17.42 -4.85
CA PRO A 506 -50.93 18.48 -5.78
C PRO A 506 -52.06 18.88 -6.80
N PRO A 507 -51.87 19.32 -8.09
CA PRO A 507 -50.72 19.84 -8.86
C PRO A 507 -51.03 21.12 -9.73
N CYS A 508 -50.09 21.53 -10.59
CA CYS A 508 -50.23 22.12 -11.95
C CYS A 508 -51.04 23.42 -12.28
N HIS A 509 -50.45 24.18 -13.23
CA HIS A 509 -51.04 25.00 -14.31
C HIS A 509 -51.98 26.23 -14.05
N SER A 510 -51.36 27.41 -14.22
CA SER A 510 -51.68 28.42 -15.26
C SER A 510 -52.71 29.57 -15.04
N ASN A 511 -52.40 30.67 -15.75
CA ASN A 511 -53.25 31.74 -16.29
C ASN A 511 -53.75 32.95 -15.46
N LYS A 512 -53.21 34.11 -15.88
CA LYS A 512 -53.63 35.51 -15.71
C LYS A 512 -55.11 35.76 -16.10
N PRO A 513 -55.71 36.88 -15.67
CA PRO A 513 -55.88 38.05 -16.59
C PRO A 513 -55.87 39.42 -15.84
N PRO A 514 -56.34 40.57 -16.38
CA PRO A 514 -56.29 41.12 -17.76
C PRO A 514 -55.74 42.59 -17.84
N LYS A 515 -55.41 43.06 -19.06
CA LYS A 515 -55.85 44.38 -19.64
C LYS A 515 -55.28 44.58 -21.08
N THR A 516 -56.11 44.42 -22.12
CA THR A 516 -56.68 45.48 -23.01
C THR A 516 -55.68 46.12 -24.00
N LEU A 517 -55.63 45.73 -25.30
CA LEU A 517 -56.47 46.11 -26.48
C LEU A 517 -55.90 47.36 -27.22
N ILE A 518 -55.85 47.54 -28.57
CA ILE A 518 -56.60 46.99 -29.74
C ILE A 518 -55.75 47.03 -31.07
N HIS A 519 -55.98 46.05 -31.99
CA HIS A 519 -55.82 46.01 -33.50
C HIS A 519 -54.65 46.67 -34.31
N SER A 520 -54.27 46.23 -35.55
CA SER A 520 -54.49 44.96 -36.30
C SER A 520 -53.75 44.86 -37.68
N ARG A 521 -53.48 43.61 -38.13
CA ARG A 521 -53.55 43.06 -39.52
C ARG A 521 -52.53 43.42 -40.67
N HIS A 522 -51.79 42.37 -41.08
CA HIS A 522 -51.77 41.72 -42.44
C HIS A 522 -50.61 41.89 -43.47
N HIS A 523 -50.28 40.71 -44.05
CA HIS A 523 -49.90 40.36 -45.44
C HIS A 523 -48.43 40.26 -45.97
N HIS A 524 -48.02 38.99 -46.18
CA HIS A 524 -47.46 38.36 -47.40
C HIS A 524 -46.07 38.70 -48.04
N ARG A 525 -45.31 37.60 -48.20
CA ARG A 525 -44.57 37.09 -49.40
C ARG A 525 -43.16 37.60 -49.80
N HIS A 526 -42.29 36.59 -50.00
CA HIS A 526 -41.35 36.33 -51.13
C HIS A 526 -39.83 36.63 -51.08
N ARG A 527 -39.08 35.51 -51.20
CA ARG A 527 -37.95 35.19 -52.12
C ARG A 527 -36.51 35.70 -51.89
N HIS A 528 -35.61 34.71 -51.95
CA HIS A 528 -34.15 34.70 -52.15
C HIS A 528 -33.51 35.80 -53.04
N ARG A 529 -32.22 36.12 -52.79
CA ARG A 529 -31.06 35.55 -53.55
C ARG A 529 -29.66 35.85 -52.95
N HIS A 530 -28.65 35.11 -53.43
CA HIS A 530 -27.23 35.12 -53.02
C HIS A 530 -26.44 36.37 -53.45
N ARG A 531 -25.25 36.60 -52.84
CA ARG A 531 -23.94 36.60 -53.56
C ARG A 531 -22.71 36.60 -52.62
N ILE A 532 -21.53 36.41 -53.23
CA ILE A 532 -20.15 36.23 -52.71
C ILE A 532 -19.18 36.67 -53.87
N PRO A 533 -17.86 36.99 -53.74
CA PRO A 533 -17.01 37.39 -52.60
C PRO A 533 -16.43 38.86 -52.76
N PRO A 534 -15.10 39.21 -52.77
CA PRO A 534 -14.52 40.31 -51.96
C PRO A 534 -13.89 41.47 -52.80
N PRO A 535 -13.19 42.48 -52.21
CA PRO A 535 -11.72 42.40 -52.04
C PRO A 535 -11.02 43.24 -50.90
N VAL A 536 -9.86 42.75 -50.44
CA VAL A 536 -8.53 43.43 -50.18
C VAL A 536 -8.41 44.85 -49.55
N THR A 537 -7.53 44.99 -48.54
CA THR A 537 -6.90 46.22 -47.93
C THR A 537 -7.81 47.20 -47.16
N THR A 538 -7.37 47.99 -46.15
CA THR A 538 -6.03 48.27 -45.54
C THR A 538 -6.17 48.76 -44.08
N THR A 539 -5.09 48.66 -43.26
CA THR A 539 -4.81 49.47 -42.03
C THR A 539 -5.81 49.38 -40.86
N ASN A 540 -5.49 49.63 -39.58
CA ASN A 540 -4.25 50.01 -38.87
C ASN A 540 -4.38 49.52 -37.40
N SER A 541 -3.40 49.57 -36.48
CA SER A 541 -1.99 50.05 -36.46
C SER A 541 -1.28 49.43 -35.23
N LEU A 542 -0.01 49.81 -35.01
CA LEU A 542 0.89 49.43 -33.89
C LEU A 542 1.52 48.02 -34.07
N MET A 543 2.76 47.76 -33.63
CA MET A 543 3.77 48.67 -33.08
C MET A 543 5.16 48.40 -33.71
N GLN A 544 6.26 48.72 -33.01
CA GLN A 544 7.64 48.73 -33.51
C GLN A 544 8.59 48.17 -32.43
N GLY A 545 9.73 47.55 -32.70
CA GLY A 545 10.24 47.03 -33.99
C GLY A 545 11.77 47.08 -34.15
N LEU A 546 12.38 46.00 -34.68
CA LEU A 546 13.66 45.95 -35.44
C LEU A 546 15.00 46.24 -34.68
N CYS A 547 16.20 45.87 -35.15
CA CYS A 547 16.72 44.60 -35.76
C CYS A 547 18.27 44.68 -35.99
N PHE A 548 18.88 43.57 -36.47
CA PHE A 548 20.18 43.41 -37.17
C PHE A 548 21.40 42.73 -36.48
N THR A 549 22.40 42.35 -37.30
CA THR A 549 23.20 41.11 -37.26
C THR A 549 24.75 41.32 -37.28
N PRO A 550 25.61 40.28 -37.09
CA PRO A 550 27.02 40.42 -36.65
C PRO A 550 28.15 40.15 -37.69
N GLN A 551 29.39 40.58 -37.38
CA GLN A 551 30.70 40.27 -38.04
C GLN A 551 31.90 40.92 -37.25
N LEU A 552 33.23 40.73 -37.45
CA LEU A 552 34.11 39.98 -38.39
C LEU A 552 35.59 39.84 -37.87
N LYS A 553 36.13 38.61 -37.66
CA LYS A 553 37.59 38.23 -37.56
C LYS A 553 38.43 38.90 -36.42
N ILE A 554 39.74 38.68 -36.13
CA ILE A 554 40.96 37.96 -36.67
C ILE A 554 41.92 37.67 -35.43
N PRO A 555 43.15 37.07 -35.48
CA PRO A 555 43.81 36.05 -36.33
C PRO A 555 44.48 34.87 -35.51
N ASN A 556 45.32 34.02 -36.13
CA ASN A 556 46.05 32.85 -35.54
C ASN A 556 47.43 33.16 -34.90
N ASN A 557 47.94 32.31 -33.99
CA ASN A 557 49.26 31.60 -34.06
C ASN A 557 49.72 30.87 -32.76
N GLY A 558 50.49 29.76 -32.90
CA GLY A 558 51.32 29.07 -31.84
C GLY A 558 50.53 28.30 -30.75
N VAL A 559 50.51 26.96 -30.60
CA VAL A 559 51.44 25.81 -30.79
C VAL A 559 52.49 25.63 -29.65
N ILE A 560 52.63 24.36 -29.18
CA ILE A 560 53.71 23.74 -28.32
C ILE A 560 53.38 23.42 -26.82
N LEU A 561 53.00 22.14 -26.60
CA LEU A 561 53.48 21.11 -25.65
C LEU A 561 53.58 21.26 -24.09
N HIS A 562 53.08 20.19 -23.44
CA HIS A 562 53.62 19.40 -22.31
C HIS A 562 53.48 19.79 -20.81
N ASN A 563 52.96 18.78 -20.08
CA ASN A 563 53.37 18.22 -18.79
C ASN A 563 53.42 19.06 -17.49
N ILE A 564 52.43 18.77 -16.63
CA ILE A 564 52.62 18.10 -15.32
C ILE A 564 53.95 18.41 -14.57
N THR A 565 53.89 19.21 -13.50
CA THR A 565 54.44 18.80 -12.17
C THR A 565 53.95 19.65 -11.00
N THR A 566 53.30 18.97 -10.05
CA THR A 566 53.30 19.15 -8.58
C THR A 566 53.76 20.45 -7.88
N ASN A 567 52.88 20.93 -6.98
CA ASN A 567 53.13 21.37 -5.58
C ASN A 567 53.32 22.87 -5.19
N ARG A 568 52.30 23.40 -4.49
CA ARG A 568 52.31 24.33 -3.33
C ARG A 568 53.46 25.35 -3.17
N ASN A 569 53.13 26.65 -3.27
CA ASN A 569 52.92 27.50 -2.06
C ASN A 569 52.47 28.97 -2.32
N ARG A 570 51.68 29.50 -1.35
CA ARG A 570 51.48 30.90 -0.91
C ARG A 570 51.04 32.01 -1.92
N LYS A 571 50.06 32.80 -1.47
CA LYS A 571 49.62 34.11 -2.05
C LYS A 571 50.52 35.28 -1.60
N PRO A 572 50.63 36.35 -2.41
CA PRO A 572 50.63 37.74 -1.92
C PRO A 572 49.33 38.52 -2.29
N SER A 573 49.32 39.84 -2.10
CA SER A 573 48.12 40.69 -1.96
C SER A 573 48.16 42.01 -2.79
N ILE A 574 47.27 42.97 -2.44
CA ILE A 574 47.15 44.38 -2.87
C ILE A 574 46.22 44.63 -4.09
N SER A 575 45.37 45.68 -4.15
CA SER A 575 44.56 46.40 -3.13
C SER A 575 43.63 47.42 -3.83
N ALA A 576 42.32 47.47 -3.52
CA ALA A 576 41.43 48.60 -3.88
C ALA A 576 40.10 48.60 -3.07
N THR A 577 39.33 49.69 -3.14
CA THR A 577 39.34 50.80 -2.15
C THR A 577 38.27 51.86 -2.50
N MET A 578 37.80 52.62 -1.50
CA MET A 578 36.75 53.69 -1.52
C MET A 578 35.29 53.21 -1.61
N SER A 579 34.28 53.57 -0.78
CA SER A 579 34.07 54.39 0.44
C SER A 579 33.18 55.65 0.27
N LYS A 580 32.09 55.72 1.04
CA LYS A 580 31.36 56.92 1.59
C LYS A 580 29.93 56.48 2.02
N SER A 581 29.24 57.06 3.01
CA SER A 581 29.64 57.82 4.21
C SER A 581 28.40 58.02 5.10
N LYS A 582 28.53 57.90 6.43
CA LYS A 582 27.50 58.31 7.41
C LYS A 582 27.71 59.78 7.83
N PRO A 583 26.66 60.49 8.31
CA PRO A 583 26.80 61.60 9.25
C PRO A 583 26.95 61.11 10.71
N GLU A 584 27.53 61.94 11.56
CA GLU A 584 27.70 61.73 13.02
C GLU A 584 26.89 62.78 13.83
N ILE A 585 27.35 63.11 15.05
CA ILE A 585 26.84 64.10 16.03
C ILE A 585 25.77 63.51 16.98
N ASP A 586 25.88 63.57 18.32
CA ASP A 586 26.88 64.24 19.19
C ASP A 586 27.28 63.45 20.45
N ILE A 587 28.26 63.95 21.21
CA ILE A 587 28.79 63.37 22.46
C ILE A 587 28.71 64.41 23.60
N LEU A 588 28.14 64.06 24.75
CA LEU A 588 28.72 64.23 26.11
C LEU A 588 27.68 63.97 27.22
N SER A 589 28.03 63.16 28.21
CA SER A 589 28.27 63.61 29.59
C SER A 589 28.71 62.43 30.47
N THR A 590 29.34 62.70 31.62
CA THR A 590 29.91 61.67 32.51
C THR A 590 29.21 61.62 33.86
N ALA A 591 29.35 60.45 34.52
CA ALA A 591 29.16 60.21 35.95
C ALA A 591 27.74 59.98 36.51
N GLU A 592 27.11 58.85 36.15
CA GLU A 592 26.26 58.11 37.11
C GLU A 592 26.21 56.59 36.83
N ALA A 593 27.31 55.87 37.12
CA ALA A 593 27.40 54.41 36.90
C ALA A 593 28.28 53.65 37.94
N LYS A 594 28.60 54.24 39.08
CA LYS A 594 29.39 53.59 40.15
C LYS A 594 28.52 52.79 41.14
N SER A 595 27.89 51.68 40.71
CA SER A 595 27.36 50.68 41.67
C SER A 595 27.03 49.27 41.15
N MET A 596 27.49 48.82 39.96
CA MET A 596 27.26 47.42 39.50
C MET A 596 28.49 46.74 38.88
N THR A 597 29.70 47.26 39.11
CA THR A 597 30.93 46.80 38.44
C THR A 597 31.78 45.89 39.34
N ALA A 598 31.23 44.73 39.73
CA ALA A 598 31.89 43.80 40.66
C ALA A 598 31.87 42.31 40.25
N VAL A 599 31.33 41.94 39.08
CA VAL A 599 31.53 40.61 38.47
C VAL A 599 31.75 40.77 36.98
N LEU A 600 33.00 40.68 36.55
CA LEU A 600 33.39 40.52 35.14
C LEU A 600 34.72 39.76 35.05
N GLN A 601 34.70 38.53 35.56
CA GLN A 601 35.78 37.57 35.35
C GLN A 601 35.86 37.17 33.87
N THR A 602 37.05 36.70 33.48
CA THR A 602 37.42 36.28 32.12
C THR A 602 36.40 35.34 31.49
N ARG A 603 35.66 35.85 30.50
CA ARG A 603 34.82 35.02 29.62
C ARG A 603 35.71 34.43 28.53
N GLU A 604 36.11 33.18 28.70
CA GLU A 604 36.84 32.43 27.67
C GLU A 604 36.04 32.43 26.36
N GLN A 605 36.74 32.55 25.23
CA GLN A 605 36.10 32.30 23.93
C GLN A 605 35.85 30.80 23.81
N PRO A 606 34.64 30.36 23.41
CA PRO A 606 34.39 28.94 23.16
C PRO A 606 35.35 28.46 22.05
N PRO A 607 35.86 27.22 22.14
CA PRO A 607 36.85 26.71 21.19
C PRO A 607 36.32 26.75 19.76
N ALA A 608 37.21 27.05 18.82
CA ALA A 608 36.86 27.19 17.40
C ALA A 608 36.37 25.85 16.85
N VAL A 609 35.05 25.74 16.61
CA VAL A 609 34.41 24.50 16.17
C VAL A 609 35.02 24.03 14.84
N LEU A 610 35.60 22.82 14.85
CA LEU A 610 36.28 22.24 13.72
C LEU A 610 35.27 21.95 12.59
N ARG A 611 35.46 22.62 11.44
CA ARG A 611 34.68 22.39 10.22
C ARG A 611 35.42 21.50 9.24
N VAL A 612 34.73 20.52 8.68
CA VAL A 612 35.28 19.52 7.76
C VAL A 612 34.31 19.21 6.61
N SER A 613 34.84 18.72 5.49
CA SER A 613 34.03 18.13 4.41
C SER A 613 33.73 16.66 4.74
N PRO A 614 32.52 16.15 4.43
CA PRO A 614 32.22 14.71 4.49
C PRO A 614 33.26 13.85 3.77
N SER A 615 33.80 14.35 2.64
CA SER A 615 34.80 13.68 1.81
C SER A 615 36.20 13.62 2.41
N SER A 616 36.43 14.15 3.62
CA SER A 616 37.75 14.12 4.27
C SER A 616 38.07 12.80 4.99
N LEU A 617 37.06 11.96 5.20
CA LEU A 617 37.19 10.60 5.73
C LEU A 617 36.52 9.61 4.78
N GLN A 618 37.32 8.72 4.19
CA GLN A 618 36.87 7.64 3.31
C GLN A 618 37.64 6.37 3.64
N TYR A 619 36.94 5.23 3.61
CA TYR A 619 37.44 3.87 3.82
C TYR A 619 36.58 2.90 2.99
N GLU A 620 36.94 1.62 2.90
CA GLU A 620 36.26 0.71 1.97
C GLU A 620 34.82 0.39 2.42
N SER A 621 33.93 0.09 1.45
CA SER A 621 32.52 -0.17 1.71
C SER A 621 32.34 -1.44 2.55
N GLY A 622 31.97 -1.25 3.82
CA GLY A 622 31.85 -2.33 4.82
C GLY A 622 33.01 -2.40 5.82
N GLU A 623 34.10 -1.67 5.60
CA GLU A 623 35.20 -1.53 6.56
C GLU A 623 34.70 -0.81 7.83
N LEU A 624 35.11 -1.30 9.00
CA LEU A 624 34.77 -0.71 10.29
C LEU A 624 35.77 0.40 10.66
N GLY A 625 35.50 1.62 10.19
CA GLY A 625 36.29 2.81 10.50
C GLY A 625 35.82 3.54 11.76
N ALA A 626 36.50 4.67 12.06
CA ALA A 626 36.16 5.58 13.17
C ALA A 626 36.00 4.90 14.55
N VAL A 627 36.77 3.84 14.80
CA VAL A 627 36.81 3.12 16.09
C VAL A 627 37.38 4.04 17.18
N PRO A 628 36.69 4.24 18.33
CA PRO A 628 37.17 5.12 19.40
C PRO A 628 38.20 4.45 20.33
N ASP A 629 39.06 5.27 20.94
CA ASP A 629 40.07 4.85 21.91
C ASP A 629 39.52 4.33 23.27
N HIS A 630 38.20 4.26 23.46
CA HIS A 630 37.50 3.91 24.71
C HIS A 630 38.04 4.60 25.99
N LYS A 631 38.50 5.85 25.86
CA LYS A 631 39.00 6.66 26.99
C LYS A 631 37.83 7.25 27.80
N VAL A 632 37.69 6.75 29.02
CA VAL A 632 36.76 7.31 30.03
C VAL A 632 37.38 8.59 30.60
N GLU A 633 36.65 9.71 30.50
CA GLU A 633 36.96 10.97 31.18
C GLU A 633 35.90 11.20 32.27
N GLU A 634 36.31 11.49 33.50
CA GLU A 634 35.38 11.68 34.63
C GLU A 634 34.61 13.01 34.53
N GLY A 635 33.54 13.00 33.72
CA GLY A 635 32.64 14.13 33.52
C GLY A 635 31.76 14.42 34.73
N ASN A 636 32.20 15.34 35.60
CA ASN A 636 31.42 15.85 36.73
C ASN A 636 30.04 16.37 36.28
N GLY A 637 28.99 15.59 36.54
CA GLY A 637 27.59 15.96 36.28
C GLY A 637 26.92 15.28 35.08
N ALA A 638 27.58 14.37 34.36
CA ALA A 638 26.93 13.53 33.34
C ALA A 638 26.20 12.33 33.97
N MET A 639 25.12 11.86 33.34
CA MET A 639 24.43 10.63 33.76
C MET A 639 25.33 9.41 33.57
N SER A 640 25.36 8.54 34.57
CA SER A 640 26.15 7.30 34.48
C SER A 640 25.48 6.25 33.58
N GLU A 641 26.25 5.35 32.98
CA GLU A 641 25.70 4.26 32.17
C GLU A 641 24.73 3.34 32.95
N MET A 642 24.99 3.14 34.26
CA MET A 642 24.08 2.38 35.14
C MET A 642 22.76 3.12 35.38
N GLU A 643 22.79 4.44 35.38
CA GLU A 643 21.60 5.29 35.46
C GLU A 643 20.81 5.25 34.15
N TYR A 644 21.49 5.26 32.99
CA TYR A 644 20.84 4.97 31.70
C TYR A 644 20.19 3.59 31.68
N LEU A 645 20.89 2.51 32.07
CA LEU A 645 20.31 1.17 32.16
C LEU A 645 19.05 1.15 33.04
N THR A 646 19.13 1.75 34.23
CA THR A 646 18.01 1.82 35.19
C THR A 646 16.84 2.62 34.62
N ASN A 647 17.13 3.75 33.96
CA ASN A 647 16.11 4.60 33.35
C ASN A 647 15.48 3.96 32.11
N ILE A 648 16.23 3.18 31.30
CA ILE A 648 15.71 2.44 30.15
C ILE A 648 14.75 1.35 30.62
N LEU A 649 15.14 0.56 31.63
CA LEU A 649 14.28 -0.45 32.26
C LEU A 649 13.02 0.17 32.90
N SER A 650 13.15 1.39 33.44
CA SER A 650 12.04 2.15 34.05
C SER A 650 11.17 2.89 33.03
N SER A 651 11.56 2.98 31.76
CA SER A 651 10.83 3.70 30.69
C SER A 651 9.69 2.87 30.10
N ASN A 652 8.97 2.10 30.93
CA ASN A 652 7.83 1.28 30.51
C ASN A 652 6.73 2.10 29.78
N ARG A 653 6.65 3.39 30.07
CA ARG A 653 5.73 4.34 29.44
C ARG A 653 5.97 4.58 27.96
N VAL A 654 7.08 4.15 27.35
CA VAL A 654 7.18 4.20 25.87
C VAL A 654 6.07 3.38 25.21
N TYR A 655 5.61 2.32 25.87
CA TYR A 655 4.53 1.45 25.40
C TYR A 655 3.12 2.07 25.55
N ASP A 656 3.01 3.28 26.10
CA ASP A 656 1.80 4.10 26.04
C ASP A 656 1.51 4.58 24.58
N VAL A 657 2.53 4.56 23.69
CA VAL A 657 2.42 4.92 22.26
C VAL A 657 3.15 4.00 21.27
N ALA A 658 4.21 3.30 21.70
CA ALA A 658 5.01 2.42 20.86
C ALA A 658 4.62 0.95 21.03
N ILE A 659 4.80 0.15 19.98
CA ILE A 659 4.77 -1.31 20.09
C ILE A 659 6.17 -1.86 20.39
N GLU A 660 6.25 -3.03 21.02
CA GLU A 660 7.43 -3.88 20.85
C GLU A 660 7.47 -4.31 19.38
N SER A 661 8.42 -3.76 18.60
CA SER A 661 8.47 -4.05 17.17
C SER A 661 9.01 -5.46 16.89
N PRO A 662 8.57 -6.13 15.81
CA PRO A 662 9.13 -7.42 15.42
C PRO A 662 10.65 -7.39 15.21
N LEU A 663 11.33 -8.45 15.65
CA LEU A 663 12.69 -8.78 15.23
C LEU A 663 12.63 -9.98 14.29
N SER A 664 12.62 -9.73 12.98
CA SER A 664 12.31 -10.74 11.96
C SER A 664 13.54 -11.13 11.15
N LEU A 665 13.83 -12.43 11.05
CA LEU A 665 14.84 -12.96 10.12
C LEU A 665 14.49 -12.58 8.66
N ALA A 666 15.51 -12.23 7.88
CA ALA A 666 15.44 -11.97 6.44
C ALA A 666 16.02 -13.19 5.67
N PRO A 667 15.25 -14.26 5.42
CA PRO A 667 15.80 -15.54 4.95
C PRO A 667 16.58 -15.49 3.63
N LYS A 668 16.09 -14.77 2.60
CA LYS A 668 16.73 -14.71 1.28
C LYS A 668 18.03 -13.91 1.34
N LEU A 669 18.03 -12.83 2.12
CA LEU A 669 19.24 -12.05 2.38
C LEU A 669 20.23 -12.84 3.24
N SER A 670 19.72 -13.62 4.21
CA SER A 670 20.54 -14.46 5.08
C SER A 670 21.24 -15.56 4.29
N GLU A 671 20.49 -16.27 3.44
CA GLU A 671 20.97 -17.25 2.46
C GLU A 671 22.01 -16.62 1.51
N ARG A 672 21.72 -15.45 0.92
CA ARG A 672 22.62 -14.74 0.00
C ARG A 672 23.97 -14.37 0.62
N LEU A 673 23.99 -14.02 1.92
CA LEU A 673 25.22 -13.64 2.62
C LEU A 673 25.90 -14.82 3.33
N GLY A 674 25.15 -15.88 3.65
CA GLY A 674 25.57 -16.96 4.54
C GLY A 674 25.62 -16.56 6.02
N VAL A 675 24.83 -15.57 6.46
CA VAL A 675 24.71 -15.13 7.87
C VAL A 675 23.25 -14.88 8.21
N ASN A 676 22.85 -15.02 9.47
CA ASN A 676 21.47 -14.75 9.89
C ASN A 676 21.26 -13.23 10.05
N VAL A 677 20.58 -12.60 9.08
CA VAL A 677 20.24 -11.17 9.13
C VAL A 677 18.87 -10.97 9.77
N TRP A 678 18.86 -10.33 10.94
CA TRP A 678 17.67 -10.02 11.71
C TRP A 678 17.30 -8.54 11.57
N LEU A 679 16.04 -8.25 11.27
CA LEU A 679 15.53 -6.89 11.04
C LEU A 679 14.69 -6.43 12.23
N LYS A 680 15.12 -5.37 12.91
CA LYS A 680 14.34 -4.75 14.00
C LYS A 680 13.39 -3.70 13.42
N ARG A 681 12.10 -4.04 13.34
CA ARG A 681 11.06 -3.38 12.53
C ARG A 681 10.48 -2.10 13.13
N GLU A 682 11.33 -1.12 13.42
CA GLU A 682 10.89 0.20 13.92
C GLU A 682 10.13 1.04 12.87
N ASP A 683 10.18 0.64 11.60
CA ASP A 683 9.32 1.12 10.51
C ASP A 683 7.83 0.73 10.69
N LEU A 684 7.51 -0.24 11.54
CA LEU A 684 6.14 -0.66 11.87
C LEU A 684 5.54 0.05 13.10
N GLN A 685 6.21 1.06 13.65
CA GLN A 685 5.64 1.90 14.71
C GLN A 685 4.48 2.78 14.17
N PRO A 686 3.54 3.26 15.01
CA PRO A 686 2.40 4.09 14.58
C PRO A 686 2.73 5.44 13.89
N VAL A 687 4.01 5.86 13.88
CA VAL A 687 4.53 7.02 13.12
C VAL A 687 5.60 6.62 12.09
N PHE A 688 5.54 5.35 11.65
CA PHE A 688 6.42 4.71 10.68
C PHE A 688 7.92 4.91 10.96
N SER A 689 8.30 5.04 12.23
CA SER A 689 9.68 5.24 12.70
C SER A 689 9.81 5.16 14.22
N PHE A 690 11.03 4.92 14.74
CA PHE A 690 11.31 4.84 16.18
C PHE A 690 11.09 6.14 16.98
N LYS A 691 10.93 7.30 16.32
CA LYS A 691 11.08 8.62 16.96
C LYS A 691 10.05 8.92 18.05
N LEU A 692 8.90 8.24 18.06
CA LEU A 692 7.91 8.36 19.14
C LEU A 692 8.43 7.93 20.51
N ARG A 693 9.35 6.95 20.60
CA ARG A 693 9.79 6.39 21.89
C ARG A 693 10.48 7.43 22.76
N GLY A 694 11.55 8.05 22.25
CA GLY A 694 12.26 9.14 22.93
C GLY A 694 11.37 10.35 23.18
N ALA A 695 10.61 10.80 22.16
CA ALA A 695 9.72 11.95 22.29
C ALA A 695 8.70 11.75 23.43
N TYR A 696 8.05 10.59 23.47
CA TYR A 696 7.11 10.26 24.54
C TYR A 696 7.80 10.14 25.88
N ASN A 697 8.95 9.46 25.98
CA ASN A 697 9.64 9.27 27.26
C ASN A 697 10.05 10.60 27.92
N MET A 698 10.55 11.56 27.12
CA MET A 698 10.84 12.91 27.61
C MET A 698 9.55 13.64 28.01
N MET A 699 8.54 13.67 27.13
CA MET A 699 7.31 14.43 27.39
C MET A 699 6.50 13.88 28.57
N ALA A 700 6.48 12.55 28.74
CA ALA A 700 5.80 11.85 29.83
C ALA A 700 6.43 12.07 31.22
N LYS A 701 7.68 12.56 31.27
CA LYS A 701 8.41 12.95 32.49
C LYS A 701 8.31 14.45 32.82
N LEU A 702 7.82 15.29 31.90
CA LEU A 702 7.68 16.73 32.14
C LEU A 702 6.67 17.01 33.28
N PRO A 703 6.93 18.01 34.15
CA PRO A 703 5.96 18.44 35.16
C PRO A 703 4.62 18.84 34.52
N LYS A 704 3.50 18.54 35.19
CA LYS A 704 2.15 18.84 34.68
C LYS A 704 1.95 20.31 34.32
N GLU A 705 2.50 21.22 35.13
CA GLU A 705 2.49 22.67 34.86
C GLU A 705 3.21 23.04 33.56
N GLN A 706 4.26 22.31 33.21
CA GLN A 706 5.05 22.55 32.00
C GLN A 706 4.42 21.87 30.78
N LEU A 707 3.77 20.71 30.94
CA LEU A 707 2.90 20.13 29.92
C LEU A 707 1.68 21.02 29.61
N ALA A 708 1.11 21.69 30.62
CA ALA A 708 -0.04 22.59 30.44
C ALA A 708 0.28 23.84 29.60
N LYS A 709 1.54 24.29 29.56
CA LYS A 709 2.03 25.33 28.63
C LYS A 709 2.22 24.81 27.20
N GLY A 710 2.26 23.49 27.03
CA GLY A 710 2.53 22.81 25.78
C GLY A 710 4.02 22.71 25.44
N VAL A 711 4.29 21.98 24.36
CA VAL A 711 5.64 21.68 23.85
C VAL A 711 5.87 22.37 22.50
N ILE A 712 7.13 22.42 22.08
CA ILE A 712 7.52 22.89 20.74
C ILE A 712 8.67 22.03 20.17
N CYS A 713 8.71 21.81 18.86
CA CYS A 713 9.91 21.29 18.20
C CYS A 713 10.04 21.82 16.75
N SER A 714 11.20 21.58 16.14
CA SER A 714 11.44 21.86 14.71
C SER A 714 11.76 20.57 13.96
N SER A 715 10.88 20.14 13.04
CA SER A 715 11.10 18.99 12.16
C SER A 715 10.05 18.91 11.04
N ALA A 716 10.50 18.61 9.82
CA ALA A 716 9.64 18.33 8.67
C ALA A 716 9.52 16.81 8.39
N GLY A 717 9.49 15.96 9.42
CA GLY A 717 9.51 14.50 9.27
C GLY A 717 9.32 13.72 10.58
N ASN A 718 10.00 12.57 10.71
CA ASN A 718 9.76 11.55 11.73
C ASN A 718 9.70 12.06 13.19
N HIS A 719 10.52 13.06 13.54
CA HIS A 719 10.48 13.66 14.89
C HIS A 719 9.19 14.46 15.15
N ALA A 720 8.70 15.19 14.15
CA ALA A 720 7.44 15.92 14.27
C ALA A 720 6.24 14.99 14.45
N GLN A 721 6.17 13.88 13.73
CA GLN A 721 5.12 12.87 13.94
C GLN A 721 5.21 12.28 15.35
N GLY A 722 6.41 11.92 15.82
CA GLY A 722 6.64 11.40 17.17
C GLY A 722 6.22 12.37 18.28
N VAL A 723 6.55 13.65 18.17
CA VAL A 723 6.13 14.69 19.13
C VAL A 723 4.62 14.94 19.06
N ALA A 724 4.03 15.01 17.86
CA ALA A 724 2.60 15.25 17.70
C ALA A 724 1.73 14.10 18.25
N LEU A 725 2.09 12.84 17.97
CA LEU A 725 1.42 11.69 18.59
C LEU A 725 1.59 11.71 20.13
N SER A 726 2.80 12.02 20.61
CA SER A 726 3.06 12.08 22.06
C SER A 726 2.21 13.15 22.75
N ALA A 727 2.04 14.31 22.12
CA ALA A 727 1.21 15.40 22.62
C ALA A 727 -0.27 15.02 22.67
N LYS A 728 -0.79 14.41 21.60
CA LYS A 728 -2.15 13.88 21.51
C LYS A 728 -2.45 12.87 22.63
N THR A 729 -1.53 11.94 22.89
CA THR A 729 -1.69 10.92 23.95
C THR A 729 -1.54 11.49 25.36
N LEU A 730 -0.70 12.51 25.56
CA LEU A 730 -0.53 13.18 26.86
C LEU A 730 -1.58 14.29 27.13
N GLY A 731 -2.41 14.63 26.15
CA GLY A 731 -3.42 15.68 26.27
C GLY A 731 -2.85 17.10 26.38
N CYS A 732 -1.69 17.36 25.78
CA CYS A 732 -1.04 18.68 25.77
C CYS A 732 -0.96 19.28 24.36
N ASP A 733 -0.84 20.61 24.27
CA ASP A 733 -0.64 21.31 23.01
C ASP A 733 0.81 21.17 22.51
N ALA A 734 0.99 21.11 21.19
CA ALA A 734 2.29 20.98 20.55
C ALA A 734 2.39 21.90 19.32
N VAL A 735 3.41 22.77 19.33
CA VAL A 735 3.80 23.58 18.17
C VAL A 735 4.91 22.87 17.41
N ILE A 736 4.72 22.68 16.11
CA ILE A 736 5.71 22.03 15.24
C ILE A 736 6.11 23.01 14.15
N VAL A 737 7.36 23.46 14.21
CA VAL A 737 7.92 24.40 13.23
C VAL A 737 8.58 23.62 12.09
N MET A 738 8.30 24.02 10.87
CA MET A 738 8.89 23.45 9.66
C MET A 738 9.27 24.58 8.70
N PRO A 739 10.25 24.39 7.79
CA PRO A 739 10.53 25.35 6.74
C PRO A 739 9.32 25.58 5.84
N VAL A 740 9.16 26.78 5.28
CA VAL A 740 8.07 27.11 4.33
C VAL A 740 8.13 26.25 3.06
N THR A 741 9.31 25.75 2.73
CA THR A 741 9.61 24.80 1.64
C THR A 741 9.13 23.37 1.91
N THR A 742 8.52 23.08 3.08
CA THR A 742 8.07 21.72 3.44
C THR A 742 6.90 21.24 2.58
N PRO A 743 7.00 20.08 1.91
CA PRO A 743 5.92 19.53 1.10
C PRO A 743 4.62 19.34 1.89
N ARG A 744 3.50 19.76 1.30
CA ARG A 744 2.15 19.78 1.90
C ARG A 744 1.79 18.49 2.64
N ILE A 745 2.05 17.33 2.02
CA ILE A 745 1.75 16.01 2.60
C ILE A 745 2.48 15.75 3.93
N LYS A 746 3.72 16.25 4.12
CA LYS A 746 4.48 16.05 5.36
C LYS A 746 3.87 16.87 6.51
N TRP A 747 3.51 18.14 6.28
CA TRP A 747 2.94 18.98 7.33
C TRP A 747 1.45 18.71 7.60
N GLU A 748 0.66 18.35 6.59
CA GLU A 748 -0.74 17.91 6.81
C GLU A 748 -0.81 16.66 7.68
N SER A 749 0.14 15.73 7.53
CA SER A 749 0.19 14.50 8.34
C SER A 749 0.43 14.79 9.82
N VAL A 750 1.24 15.79 10.14
CA VAL A 750 1.46 16.27 11.52
C VAL A 750 0.22 17.02 12.04
N LYS A 751 -0.45 17.80 11.19
CA LYS A 751 -1.72 18.47 11.55
C LYS A 751 -2.85 17.48 11.85
N ARG A 752 -2.93 16.34 11.13
CA ARG A 752 -3.89 15.25 11.42
C ARG A 752 -3.65 14.56 12.78
N LEU A 753 -2.43 14.65 13.33
CA LEU A 753 -2.12 14.22 14.71
C LEU A 753 -2.54 15.27 15.77
N GLY A 754 -3.12 16.40 15.38
CA GLY A 754 -3.66 17.42 16.29
C GLY A 754 -2.67 18.52 16.68
N ALA A 755 -1.46 18.52 16.14
CA ALA A 755 -0.44 19.52 16.46
C ALA A 755 -0.57 20.81 15.63
N THR A 756 -0.21 21.93 16.24
CA THR A 756 -0.16 23.26 15.61
C THR A 756 1.09 23.38 14.73
N VAL A 757 0.90 23.26 13.42
CA VAL A 757 1.99 23.48 12.44
C VAL A 757 2.26 24.97 12.25
N VAL A 758 3.53 25.35 12.26
CA VAL A 758 4.04 26.68 11.89
C VAL A 758 5.04 26.52 10.75
N LEU A 759 4.83 27.25 9.65
CA LEU A 759 5.75 27.27 8.51
C LEU A 759 6.58 28.55 8.58
N GLU A 760 7.87 28.44 8.85
CA GLU A 760 8.79 29.58 9.08
C GLU A 760 10.22 29.21 8.62
N GLY A 761 10.86 30.13 7.90
CA GLY A 761 12.23 29.99 7.39
C GLY A 761 12.32 29.14 6.13
N ASP A 762 13.33 29.39 5.30
CA ASP A 762 13.57 28.63 4.07
C ASP A 762 14.33 27.32 4.34
N SER A 763 15.09 27.27 5.44
CA SER A 763 15.90 26.12 5.87
C SER A 763 15.52 25.54 7.23
N TYR A 764 15.95 24.29 7.50
CA TYR A 764 15.79 23.64 8.80
C TYR A 764 16.46 24.42 9.95
N ASP A 765 17.61 25.03 9.68
CA ASP A 765 18.40 25.75 10.68
C ASP A 765 17.66 27.03 11.14
N GLU A 766 16.98 27.72 10.21
CA GLU A 766 16.07 28.84 10.52
C GLU A 766 14.82 28.39 11.29
N ALA A 767 14.16 27.32 10.82
CA ALA A 767 12.99 26.76 11.50
C ALA A 767 13.30 26.34 12.95
N GLN A 768 14.50 25.80 13.20
CA GLN A 768 14.98 25.51 14.56
C GLN A 768 15.30 26.78 15.35
N ALA A 769 15.94 27.78 14.74
CA ALA A 769 16.23 29.06 15.39
C ALA A 769 14.96 29.85 15.75
N TYR A 770 13.88 29.73 14.97
CA TYR A 770 12.56 30.21 15.36
C TYR A 770 11.95 29.36 16.48
N ALA A 771 11.95 28.02 16.35
CA ALA A 771 11.34 27.14 17.36
C ALA A 771 11.93 27.30 18.76
N LYS A 772 13.25 27.52 18.87
CA LYS A 772 13.93 27.81 20.14
C LYS A 772 13.48 29.16 20.73
N ARG A 773 13.60 30.25 19.96
CA ARG A 773 13.15 31.61 20.37
C ARG A 773 11.67 31.63 20.77
N ARG A 774 10.81 30.94 20.01
CA ARG A 774 9.37 30.85 20.30
C ARG A 774 9.11 30.03 21.58
N GLY A 775 9.84 28.94 21.78
CA GLY A 775 9.78 28.14 23.00
C GLY A 775 10.12 28.96 24.24
N GLU A 776 11.19 29.74 24.17
CA GLU A 776 11.59 30.69 25.21
C GLU A 776 10.50 31.76 25.46
N SER A 777 9.97 32.39 24.41
CA SER A 777 8.96 33.46 24.56
C SER A 777 7.58 32.98 25.03
N GLU A 778 7.17 31.77 24.64
CA GLU A 778 5.89 31.17 25.03
C GLU A 778 6.01 30.26 26.27
N ASN A 779 7.22 30.12 26.84
CA ASN A 779 7.54 29.23 27.97
C ASN A 779 7.17 27.74 27.70
N ARG A 780 7.28 27.32 26.43
CA ARG A 780 7.04 25.95 25.96
C ARG A 780 8.33 25.13 26.02
N THR A 781 8.22 23.86 26.37
CA THR A 781 9.40 22.97 26.35
C THR A 781 9.80 22.62 24.92
N PHE A 782 11.03 22.96 24.53
CA PHE A 782 11.62 22.46 23.28
C PHE A 782 11.94 20.97 23.40
N ILE A 783 11.41 20.14 22.50
CA ILE A 783 11.64 18.68 22.47
C ILE A 783 12.71 18.36 21.41
N PRO A 784 13.98 18.12 21.79
CA PRO A 784 15.06 17.90 20.83
C PRO A 784 14.95 16.55 20.11
N PRO A 785 15.47 16.44 18.87
CA PRO A 785 15.36 15.24 18.04
C PRO A 785 16.31 14.09 18.39
N PHE A 786 17.28 14.30 19.30
CA PHE A 786 18.24 13.28 19.74
C PHE A 786 18.99 13.65 21.05
N ASP A 787 19.51 14.88 21.17
CA ASP A 787 20.47 15.26 22.22
C ASP A 787 19.79 15.64 23.56
N HIS A 788 19.27 14.63 24.25
CA HIS A 788 18.72 14.77 25.62
C HIS A 788 18.65 13.40 26.31
N PRO A 789 19.02 13.25 27.59
CA PRO A 789 19.09 11.94 28.24
C PRO A 789 17.78 11.15 28.20
N ASP A 790 16.62 11.77 28.37
CA ASP A 790 15.33 11.07 28.26
C ASP A 790 14.96 10.63 26.83
N ILE A 791 15.39 11.39 25.81
CA ILE A 791 15.21 11.00 24.41
C ILE A 791 16.05 9.74 24.16
N ILE A 792 17.35 9.78 24.52
CA ILE A 792 18.32 8.67 24.42
C ILE A 792 17.80 7.43 25.18
N THR A 793 17.35 7.61 26.42
CA THR A 793 16.72 6.56 27.25
C THR A 793 15.51 5.95 26.56
N GLY A 794 14.63 6.76 25.96
CA GLY A 794 13.46 6.24 25.24
C GLY A 794 13.87 5.41 24.01
N GLN A 795 14.90 5.83 23.26
CA GLN A 795 15.39 5.04 22.13
C GLN A 795 16.08 3.74 22.60
N GLY A 796 16.74 3.74 23.76
CA GLY A 796 17.39 2.56 24.34
C GLY A 796 16.46 1.38 24.64
N THR A 797 15.15 1.61 24.73
CA THR A 797 14.14 0.55 24.82
C THR A 797 14.15 -0.39 23.60
N VAL A 798 14.61 0.07 22.43
CA VAL A 798 14.83 -0.78 21.25
C VAL A 798 15.96 -1.80 21.49
N GLY A 799 17.02 -1.42 22.21
CA GLY A 799 18.11 -2.33 22.61
C GLY A 799 17.65 -3.38 23.61
N MET A 800 16.85 -2.96 24.59
CA MET A 800 16.17 -3.86 25.55
C MET A 800 15.29 -4.90 24.84
N GLU A 801 14.54 -4.49 23.82
CA GLU A 801 13.74 -5.42 23.02
C GLU A 801 14.61 -6.40 22.21
N ILE A 802 15.67 -5.93 21.53
CA ILE A 802 16.54 -6.83 20.74
C ILE A 802 17.15 -7.93 21.62
N VAL A 803 17.70 -7.56 22.79
CA VAL A 803 18.30 -8.52 23.73
C VAL A 803 17.24 -9.47 24.33
N ARG A 804 15.98 -9.01 24.50
CA ARG A 804 14.86 -9.88 24.92
C ARG A 804 14.38 -10.82 23.81
N GLN A 805 14.45 -10.40 22.55
CA GLN A 805 13.88 -11.12 21.41
C GLN A 805 14.84 -12.15 20.81
N MET A 806 16.15 -11.95 20.92
CA MET A 806 17.15 -12.88 20.40
C MET A 806 17.32 -14.13 21.26
N GLN A 807 17.38 -15.29 20.60
CA GLN A 807 17.54 -16.62 21.24
C GLN A 807 18.95 -17.20 21.08
N GLY A 808 19.89 -16.43 20.54
CA GLY A 808 21.28 -16.83 20.28
C GLY A 808 22.23 -15.63 20.22
N PRO A 809 23.56 -15.88 20.22
CA PRO A 809 24.57 -14.83 20.32
C PRO A 809 24.53 -13.87 19.12
N ILE A 810 24.65 -12.57 19.39
CA ILE A 810 24.64 -11.49 18.40
C ILE A 810 26.10 -11.05 18.14
N HIS A 811 26.56 -11.09 16.89
CA HIS A 811 27.91 -10.60 16.53
C HIS A 811 27.96 -9.07 16.46
N ALA A 812 26.92 -8.45 15.89
CA ALA A 812 26.79 -7.00 15.78
C ALA A 812 25.33 -6.54 15.64
N ILE A 813 25.05 -5.34 16.13
CA ILE A 813 23.83 -4.56 15.87
C ILE A 813 24.24 -3.31 15.08
N PHE A 814 23.72 -3.18 13.86
CA PHE A 814 23.92 -2.04 12.96
C PHE A 814 22.80 -1.02 13.18
N VAL A 815 23.19 0.23 13.47
CA VAL A 815 22.27 1.29 13.85
C VAL A 815 22.48 2.51 12.94
N PRO A 816 21.42 3.07 12.33
CA PRO A 816 21.58 4.24 11.47
C PRO A 816 21.86 5.48 12.34
N VAL A 817 22.88 6.24 11.97
CA VAL A 817 23.35 7.40 12.72
C VAL A 817 23.09 8.69 11.95
N GLY A 818 22.50 9.65 12.66
CA GLY A 818 22.56 11.08 12.31
C GLY A 818 23.06 11.80 13.56
N GLY A 819 22.17 12.46 14.31
CA GLY A 819 22.52 13.05 15.61
C GLY A 819 22.80 12.07 16.76
N GLY A 820 23.07 10.78 16.50
CA GLY A 820 23.51 9.80 17.52
C GLY A 820 22.48 9.26 18.53
N GLY A 821 21.30 9.87 18.69
CA GLY A 821 20.37 9.54 19.80
C GLY A 821 19.85 8.09 19.87
N LEU A 822 19.72 7.40 18.72
CA LEU A 822 19.33 5.98 18.68
C LEU A 822 20.47 5.08 19.14
N ILE A 823 21.64 5.21 18.49
CA ILE A 823 22.81 4.37 18.76
C ILE A 823 23.33 4.55 20.19
N ALA A 824 23.34 5.78 20.73
CA ALA A 824 23.71 6.04 22.11
C ALA A 824 22.80 5.30 23.11
N GLY A 825 21.48 5.30 22.86
CA GLY A 825 20.51 4.60 23.70
C GLY A 825 20.65 3.07 23.63
N LEU A 826 20.87 2.51 22.43
CA LEU A 826 21.15 1.08 22.27
C LEU A 826 22.46 0.70 22.94
N ALA A 827 23.53 1.47 22.76
CA ALA A 827 24.85 1.17 23.32
C ALA A 827 24.84 1.17 24.86
N ALA A 828 24.23 2.19 25.48
CA ALA A 828 24.12 2.29 26.94
C ALA A 828 23.35 1.13 27.59
N TYR A 829 22.38 0.53 26.88
CA TYR A 829 21.74 -0.70 27.34
C TYR A 829 22.58 -1.95 27.02
N VAL A 830 22.91 -2.16 25.75
CA VAL A 830 23.45 -3.44 25.26
C VAL A 830 24.85 -3.67 25.81
N LYS A 831 25.75 -2.67 25.86
CA LYS A 831 27.09 -2.85 26.45
C LYS A 831 27.07 -3.15 27.95
N ARG A 832 25.93 -2.95 28.64
CA ARG A 832 25.74 -3.28 30.06
C ARG A 832 25.05 -4.62 30.32
N VAL A 833 24.43 -5.24 29.31
CA VAL A 833 23.75 -6.55 29.43
C VAL A 833 24.42 -7.65 28.59
N SER A 834 25.10 -7.27 27.50
CA SER A 834 25.76 -8.14 26.52
C SER A 834 26.98 -7.38 25.91
N PRO A 835 28.03 -7.09 26.71
CA PRO A 835 29.19 -6.27 26.30
C PRO A 835 29.94 -6.79 25.06
N GLU A 836 29.88 -8.10 24.82
CA GLU A 836 30.47 -8.79 23.67
C GLU A 836 29.81 -8.47 22.32
N VAL A 837 28.57 -7.96 22.34
CA VAL A 837 27.83 -7.57 21.14
C VAL A 837 28.40 -6.25 20.60
N ARG A 838 28.81 -6.22 19.34
CA ARG A 838 29.27 -4.97 18.70
C ARG A 838 28.09 -4.06 18.40
N ILE A 839 28.22 -2.78 18.71
CA ILE A 839 27.31 -1.72 18.29
C ILE A 839 28.02 -0.92 17.22
N ILE A 840 27.51 -1.01 15.98
CA ILE A 840 28.15 -0.42 14.80
C ILE A 840 27.24 0.67 14.26
N GLY A 841 27.76 1.89 14.17
CA GLY A 841 27.08 2.98 13.50
C GLY A 841 27.10 2.80 11.99
N VAL A 842 26.07 3.28 11.30
CA VAL A 842 26.06 3.38 9.83
C VAL A 842 25.66 4.78 9.41
N GLU A 843 26.48 5.42 8.59
CA GLU A 843 26.27 6.78 8.06
C GLU A 843 26.42 6.79 6.51
N PRO A 844 25.74 7.70 5.80
CA PRO A 844 26.01 7.95 4.39
C PRO A 844 27.40 8.57 4.19
N THR A 845 28.09 8.26 3.09
CA THR A 845 29.38 8.88 2.72
C THR A 845 29.30 10.41 2.54
N ASP A 846 28.11 10.97 2.35
CA ASP A 846 27.83 12.40 2.23
C ASP A 846 27.19 13.03 3.50
N ALA A 847 27.07 12.27 4.60
CA ALA A 847 26.51 12.74 5.88
C ALA A 847 27.10 11.96 7.09
N ASN A 848 28.43 11.93 7.19
CA ASN A 848 29.23 11.11 8.13
C ASN A 848 29.73 11.89 9.37
N ALA A 849 28.82 12.61 10.06
CA ALA A 849 29.18 13.53 11.13
C ALA A 849 29.70 12.83 12.41
N MET A 850 29.18 11.63 12.73
CA MET A 850 29.66 10.86 13.87
C MET A 850 31.03 10.23 13.59
N ALA A 851 31.22 9.62 12.41
CA ALA A 851 32.49 9.02 12.01
C ALA A 851 33.63 10.05 12.03
N LEU A 852 33.40 11.26 11.49
CA LEU A 852 34.38 12.34 11.53
C LEU A 852 34.60 12.89 12.96
N SER A 853 33.55 12.99 13.78
CA SER A 853 33.71 13.42 15.19
C SER A 853 34.53 12.41 16.01
N LEU A 854 34.31 11.11 15.80
CA LEU A 854 35.06 10.04 16.46
C LEU A 854 36.52 10.01 15.97
N HIS A 855 36.74 10.12 14.65
CA HIS A 855 38.07 10.19 14.03
C HIS A 855 38.90 11.38 14.55
N HIS A 856 38.28 12.53 14.81
CA HIS A 856 38.95 13.71 15.38
C HIS A 856 38.97 13.74 16.92
N GLY A 857 38.36 12.76 17.60
CA GLY A 857 38.23 12.71 19.06
C GLY A 857 37.34 13.80 19.69
N GLN A 858 36.71 14.65 18.87
CA GLN A 858 35.90 15.79 19.26
C GLN A 858 34.78 16.05 18.24
N ARG A 859 33.67 16.66 18.67
CA ARG A 859 32.58 17.09 17.77
C ARG A 859 33.10 17.97 16.63
N VAL A 860 32.66 17.68 15.41
CA VAL A 860 32.89 18.50 14.23
C VAL A 860 31.58 18.97 13.60
N VAL A 861 31.66 20.02 12.77
CA VAL A 861 30.56 20.51 11.94
C VAL A 861 30.88 20.23 10.47
N LEU A 862 30.01 19.49 9.79
CA LEU A 862 30.09 19.30 8.34
C LEU A 862 29.77 20.61 7.61
N ASP A 863 30.57 20.97 6.61
CA ASP A 863 30.34 22.15 5.77
C ASP A 863 29.10 22.00 4.86
N GLN A 864 28.85 20.78 4.39
CA GLN A 864 27.69 20.35 3.61
C GLN A 864 27.20 18.96 4.05
N VAL A 865 25.95 18.62 3.73
CA VAL A 865 25.35 17.29 4.00
C VAL A 865 24.47 16.83 2.85
N GLY A 866 24.50 15.53 2.55
CA GLY A 866 23.69 14.89 1.52
C GLY A 866 22.20 14.84 1.86
N GLY A 867 21.34 15.35 0.96
CA GLY A 867 19.88 15.37 1.13
C GLY A 867 19.14 14.07 0.77
N PHE A 868 19.86 12.99 0.47
CA PHE A 868 19.26 11.72 0.07
C PHE A 868 18.59 11.02 1.26
N ALA A 869 19.34 10.76 2.34
CA ALA A 869 18.81 10.19 3.57
C ALA A 869 18.47 11.31 4.58
N ASP A 870 17.35 12.00 4.34
CA ASP A 870 16.91 13.18 5.12
C ASP A 870 16.73 12.90 6.63
N GLY A 871 16.42 11.66 7.01
CA GLY A 871 16.37 11.22 8.41
C GLY A 871 17.71 11.23 9.18
N VAL A 872 18.85 11.26 8.47
CA VAL A 872 20.22 11.27 9.06
C VAL A 872 21.10 12.45 8.61
N ALA A 873 20.63 13.30 7.69
CA ALA A 873 21.36 14.46 7.15
C ALA A 873 21.62 15.55 8.22
N VAL A 874 22.58 15.31 9.12
CA VAL A 874 22.87 16.11 10.31
C VAL A 874 24.29 16.65 10.24
N LYS A 875 24.45 17.98 10.28
CA LYS A 875 25.77 18.65 10.20
C LYS A 875 26.63 18.47 11.45
N GLU A 876 26.01 18.30 12.62
CA GLU A 876 26.69 18.23 13.92
C GLU A 876 25.94 17.29 14.87
N VAL A 877 26.67 16.37 15.49
CA VAL A 877 26.10 15.36 16.41
C VAL A 877 25.83 15.92 17.80
N GLY A 878 24.94 15.26 18.56
CA GLY A 878 24.64 15.66 19.94
C GLY A 878 25.85 15.53 20.87
N LEU A 879 25.90 16.36 21.93
CA LEU A 879 26.98 16.39 22.91
C LEU A 879 27.03 15.09 23.71
N GLU A 880 25.89 14.71 24.29
CA GLU A 880 25.78 13.50 25.11
C GLU A 880 25.80 12.25 24.24
N THR A 881 25.21 12.33 23.04
CA THR A 881 25.26 11.22 22.08
C THR A 881 26.67 10.97 21.55
N PHE A 882 27.48 12.02 21.35
CA PHE A 882 28.90 11.86 20.96
C PHE A 882 29.70 11.23 22.10
N ARG A 883 29.52 11.71 23.34
CA ARG A 883 30.17 11.16 24.53
C ARG A 883 29.91 9.65 24.65
N LEU A 884 28.64 9.26 24.64
CA LEU A 884 28.22 7.85 24.71
C LEU A 884 28.71 7.02 23.51
N CYS A 885 28.82 7.59 22.31
CA CYS A 885 29.41 6.87 21.17
C CYS A 885 30.91 6.65 21.37
N ARG A 886 31.66 7.69 21.75
CA ARG A 886 33.11 7.64 22.01
C ARG A 886 33.48 6.65 23.13
N GLU A 887 32.57 6.43 24.08
CA GLU A 887 32.73 5.45 25.16
C GLU A 887 32.33 4.03 24.74
N LEU A 888 31.23 3.85 23.99
CA LEU A 888 30.49 2.56 23.95
C LEU A 888 30.35 1.88 22.57
N ILE A 889 30.58 2.55 21.44
CA ILE A 889 30.40 1.93 20.11
C ILE A 889 31.71 1.38 19.56
N ASP A 890 31.62 0.32 18.75
CA ASP A 890 32.77 -0.42 18.23
C ASP A 890 33.29 0.17 16.90
N GLY A 891 32.63 1.21 16.37
CA GLY A 891 33.02 1.95 15.16
C GLY A 891 31.83 2.34 14.27
N VAL A 892 32.11 2.86 13.08
CA VAL A 892 31.12 3.28 12.08
C VAL A 892 31.46 2.71 10.69
N VAL A 893 30.46 2.20 9.97
CA VAL A 893 30.55 1.81 8.55
C VAL A 893 29.94 2.91 7.69
N LEU A 894 30.61 3.29 6.59
CA LEU A 894 30.07 4.22 5.60
C LEU A 894 29.49 3.47 4.40
N VAL A 895 28.36 3.97 3.87
CA VAL A 895 27.72 3.43 2.67
C VAL A 895 27.25 4.53 1.70
N SER A 896 27.19 4.19 0.42
CA SER A 896 26.81 5.09 -0.67
C SER A 896 25.30 5.10 -0.96
N ARG A 897 24.83 6.12 -1.69
CA ARG A 897 23.42 6.28 -2.10
C ARG A 897 22.85 5.01 -2.77
N ASP A 898 23.60 4.41 -3.68
CA ASP A 898 23.21 3.21 -4.43
C ASP A 898 23.19 1.94 -3.57
N ALA A 899 24.07 1.82 -2.58
CA ALA A 899 24.00 0.74 -1.58
C ALA A 899 22.73 0.86 -0.70
N ILE A 900 22.35 2.09 -0.30
CA ILE A 900 21.09 2.33 0.41
C ILE A 900 19.89 1.97 -0.49
N CYS A 901 19.90 2.34 -1.78
CA CYS A 901 18.86 1.96 -2.74
C CYS A 901 18.76 0.43 -2.92
N ALA A 902 19.90 -0.26 -3.02
CA ALA A 902 19.96 -1.72 -3.08
C ALA A 902 19.26 -2.35 -1.86
N SER A 903 19.56 -1.89 -0.65
CA SER A 903 18.94 -2.44 0.57
C SER A 903 17.46 -2.07 0.76
N ILE A 904 16.96 -0.95 0.18
CA ILE A 904 15.50 -0.71 0.06
C ILE A 904 14.87 -1.79 -0.83
N LYS A 905 15.49 -2.10 -1.99
CA LYS A 905 15.03 -3.14 -2.90
C LYS A 905 15.10 -4.54 -2.26
N ASP A 906 16.11 -4.80 -1.45
CA ASP A 906 16.21 -6.04 -0.65
C ASP A 906 15.08 -6.15 0.37
N MET A 907 14.74 -5.08 1.09
CA MET A 907 13.61 -5.10 2.02
C MET A 907 12.27 -5.35 1.31
N PHE A 908 12.11 -4.82 0.09
CA PHE A 908 10.93 -5.07 -0.74
C PHE A 908 10.89 -6.52 -1.29
N GLU A 909 12.04 -7.10 -1.67
CA GLU A 909 12.14 -8.50 -2.09
C GLU A 909 11.99 -9.49 -0.91
N GLU A 910 12.34 -9.08 0.30
CA GLU A 910 12.17 -9.81 1.56
C GLU A 910 10.74 -9.79 2.10
N LYS A 911 10.24 -8.60 2.45
CA LYS A 911 9.00 -8.39 3.26
C LYS A 911 7.92 -7.60 2.55
N ARG A 912 8.07 -7.29 1.25
CA ARG A 912 7.21 -6.35 0.48
C ARG A 912 7.06 -4.98 1.16
N SER A 913 7.98 -4.64 2.06
CA SER A 913 7.97 -3.42 2.86
C SER A 913 8.91 -2.40 2.22
N ILE A 914 8.46 -1.15 2.10
CA ILE A 914 9.26 -0.05 1.56
C ILE A 914 9.80 0.77 2.73
N LEU A 915 11.13 0.96 2.78
CA LEU A 915 11.78 1.80 3.78
C LEU A 915 12.13 3.16 3.19
N GLU A 916 12.25 4.16 4.07
CA GLU A 916 12.92 5.42 3.72
C GLU A 916 14.45 5.18 3.63
N PRO A 917 15.23 6.05 2.98
CA PRO A 917 16.68 5.83 2.83
C PRO A 917 17.42 5.76 4.18
N ALA A 918 17.02 6.55 5.17
CA ALA A 918 17.53 6.43 6.54
C ALA A 918 17.08 5.14 7.24
N GLY A 919 15.92 4.58 6.87
CA GLY A 919 15.41 3.30 7.35
C GLY A 919 16.19 2.09 6.82
N ALA A 920 16.59 2.11 5.55
CA ALA A 920 17.41 1.05 4.94
C ALA A 920 18.91 1.16 5.24
N LEU A 921 19.37 2.31 5.75
CA LEU A 921 20.79 2.62 5.95
C LEU A 921 21.55 1.54 6.75
N ALA A 922 21.01 1.11 7.90
CA ALA A 922 21.67 0.08 8.71
C ALA A 922 21.68 -1.31 8.05
N LEU A 923 20.72 -1.61 7.17
CA LEU A 923 20.72 -2.83 6.39
C LEU A 923 21.84 -2.82 5.34
N ALA A 924 22.03 -1.68 4.65
CA ALA A 924 23.16 -1.51 3.73
C ALA A 924 24.52 -1.62 4.43
N GLY A 925 24.67 -1.05 5.63
CA GLY A 925 25.89 -1.21 6.43
C GLY A 925 26.15 -2.64 6.87
N ALA A 926 25.12 -3.35 7.34
CA ALA A 926 25.21 -4.78 7.70
C ALA A 926 25.61 -5.64 6.48
N GLU A 927 24.96 -5.40 5.34
CA GLU A 927 25.27 -6.08 4.07
C GLU A 927 26.72 -5.84 3.63
N ALA A 928 27.20 -4.60 3.69
CA ALA A 928 28.56 -4.25 3.29
C ALA A 928 29.59 -4.89 4.23
N TYR A 929 29.40 -4.75 5.55
CA TYR A 929 30.28 -5.32 6.57
C TYR A 929 30.39 -6.85 6.49
N CYS A 930 29.27 -7.57 6.33
CA CYS A 930 29.30 -9.02 6.21
C CYS A 930 30.00 -9.51 4.93
N LYS A 931 29.96 -8.72 3.84
CA LYS A 931 30.72 -8.99 2.61
C LYS A 931 32.22 -8.71 2.81
N PHE A 932 32.57 -7.55 3.38
CA PHE A 932 33.96 -7.11 3.59
C PHE A 932 34.74 -8.09 4.50
N TYR A 933 34.16 -8.47 5.65
CA TYR A 933 34.78 -9.42 6.57
C TYR A 933 34.50 -10.90 6.24
N ASN A 934 33.86 -11.19 5.09
CA ASN A 934 33.47 -12.54 4.62
C ASN A 934 32.85 -13.43 5.72
N LEU A 935 31.89 -12.88 6.46
CA LEU A 935 31.34 -13.54 7.64
C LEU A 935 30.37 -14.67 7.25
N LYS A 936 30.30 -15.72 8.09
CA LYS A 936 29.41 -16.89 7.93
C LYS A 936 28.80 -17.31 9.26
N ASP A 937 27.59 -17.87 9.20
CA ASP A 937 26.87 -18.58 10.28
C ASP A 937 26.65 -17.82 11.61
N ILE A 938 26.86 -16.50 11.60
CA ILE A 938 26.64 -15.60 12.74
C ILE A 938 25.27 -14.89 12.66
N ASN A 939 24.77 -14.38 13.80
CA ASN A 939 23.63 -13.47 13.82
C ASN A 939 24.08 -12.00 13.78
N VAL A 940 23.49 -11.22 12.87
CA VAL A 940 23.62 -9.76 12.82
C VAL A 940 22.23 -9.11 12.83
N VAL A 941 22.10 -7.98 13.51
CA VAL A 941 20.82 -7.23 13.61
C VAL A 941 20.96 -5.89 12.89
N ALA A 942 20.01 -5.53 12.04
CA ALA A 942 19.90 -4.21 11.43
C ALA A 942 18.60 -3.52 11.88
N ILE A 943 18.67 -2.25 12.28
CA ILE A 943 17.47 -1.47 12.63
C ILE A 943 16.85 -0.87 11.37
N THR A 944 15.65 -1.33 10.99
CA THR A 944 14.90 -0.71 9.89
C THR A 944 14.13 0.49 10.44
N SER A 945 14.79 1.65 10.48
CA SER A 945 14.42 2.73 11.41
C SER A 945 13.23 3.61 10.99
N GLY A 946 12.73 3.49 9.75
CA GLY A 946 11.56 4.23 9.30
C GLY A 946 11.15 4.00 7.83
N ALA A 947 9.97 4.51 7.47
CA ALA A 947 9.33 4.34 6.15
C ALA A 947 8.64 5.59 5.58
N ASN A 948 8.86 6.80 6.12
CA ASN A 948 8.18 8.04 5.70
C ASN A 948 8.78 8.67 4.42
N MET A 949 8.84 7.91 3.32
CA MET A 949 9.33 8.36 2.02
C MET A 949 8.19 8.82 1.09
N ASN A 950 8.42 9.87 0.29
CA ASN A 950 7.50 10.23 -0.80
C ASN A 950 7.58 9.21 -1.95
N PHE A 951 6.44 8.79 -2.49
CA PHE A 951 6.35 7.75 -3.53
C PHE A 951 7.21 8.08 -4.77
N ASP A 952 7.27 9.35 -5.20
CA ASP A 952 8.08 9.78 -6.35
C ASP A 952 9.58 9.45 -6.22
N ARG A 953 10.11 9.39 -4.98
CA ARG A 953 11.51 9.00 -4.74
C ARG A 953 11.78 7.53 -5.09
N LEU A 954 10.76 6.67 -5.18
CA LEU A 954 10.94 5.27 -5.58
C LEU A 954 11.54 5.13 -6.97
N ARG A 955 11.29 6.08 -7.89
CA ARG A 955 11.94 6.10 -9.20
C ARG A 955 13.47 6.19 -9.09
N LEU A 956 13.97 7.14 -8.29
CA LEU A 956 15.41 7.27 -8.04
C LEU A 956 15.97 6.03 -7.32
N VAL A 957 15.18 5.40 -6.44
CA VAL A 957 15.56 4.15 -5.77
C VAL A 957 15.67 3.00 -6.75
N THR A 958 14.71 2.79 -7.67
CA THR A 958 14.78 1.70 -8.64
C THR A 958 15.87 1.91 -9.68
N GLU A 959 16.09 3.15 -10.12
CA GLU A 959 17.16 3.54 -11.05
C GLU A 959 18.58 3.30 -10.47
N LEU A 960 18.77 3.46 -9.14
CA LEU A 960 20.06 3.25 -8.48
C LEU A 960 20.25 1.84 -7.87
N ALA A 961 19.18 1.14 -7.47
CA ALA A 961 19.28 -0.15 -6.77
C ALA A 961 19.89 -1.28 -7.63
N ASN A 962 19.76 -1.22 -8.96
CA ASN A 962 20.39 -2.17 -9.87
C ASN A 962 21.93 -2.01 -9.88
N VAL A 963 22.39 -0.75 -9.92
CA VAL A 963 23.81 -0.38 -9.87
C VAL A 963 24.42 -0.80 -8.51
N GLY A 964 23.77 -0.44 -7.40
CA GLY A 964 24.26 -0.75 -6.05
C GLY A 964 24.35 -2.25 -5.75
N ARG A 965 23.53 -3.09 -6.40
CA ARG A 965 23.64 -4.55 -6.35
C ARG A 965 24.68 -5.15 -7.32
N GLN A 966 25.34 -4.34 -8.15
CA GLN A 966 26.19 -4.79 -9.26
C GLN A 966 25.44 -5.77 -10.18
N ARG A 967 24.15 -5.49 -10.45
CA ARG A 967 23.29 -6.22 -11.41
C ARG A 967 23.15 -5.51 -12.76
N GLU A 968 23.75 -4.33 -12.91
CA GLU A 968 23.72 -3.53 -14.12
C GLU A 968 25.07 -2.81 -14.28
N ALA A 969 25.75 -3.00 -15.41
CA ALA A 969 26.91 -2.21 -15.80
C ALA A 969 26.48 -1.09 -16.75
N VAL A 970 27.08 0.09 -16.63
CA VAL A 970 26.92 1.21 -17.58
C VAL A 970 28.19 1.30 -18.40
N LEU A 971 28.07 1.28 -19.73
CA LEU A 971 29.18 1.14 -20.67
C LEU A 971 29.01 2.10 -21.85
N ALA A 972 30.12 2.50 -22.45
CA ALA A 972 30.11 3.15 -23.76
C ALA A 972 31.10 2.49 -24.73
N THR A 973 30.67 2.31 -25.97
CA THR A 973 31.47 1.69 -27.04
C THR A 973 31.50 2.59 -28.25
N PHE A 974 32.67 2.73 -28.86
CA PHE A 974 32.82 3.39 -30.16
C PHE A 974 32.45 2.39 -31.26
N LEU A 975 31.45 2.73 -32.08
CA LEU A 975 31.07 1.95 -33.26
C LEU A 975 31.49 2.68 -34.54
N PRO A 976 32.06 1.98 -35.54
CA PRO A 976 32.19 2.52 -36.89
C PRO A 976 30.81 2.92 -37.45
N GLU A 977 30.75 4.05 -38.15
CA GLU A 977 29.55 4.50 -38.87
C GLU A 977 29.45 3.81 -40.24
N GLU A 978 29.33 2.47 -40.22
CA GLU A 978 29.25 1.62 -41.41
C GLU A 978 27.97 0.73 -41.39
N PRO A 979 27.37 0.43 -42.56
CA PRO A 979 26.12 -0.35 -42.64
C PRO A 979 26.23 -1.75 -42.02
N GLY A 980 25.64 -1.92 -40.83
CA GLY A 980 25.59 -3.17 -40.08
C GLY A 980 26.37 -3.20 -38.76
N SER A 981 27.18 -2.18 -38.45
CA SER A 981 28.01 -2.16 -37.23
C SER A 981 27.20 -2.25 -35.93
N PHE A 982 26.00 -1.66 -35.86
CA PHE A 982 25.09 -1.84 -34.71
C PHE A 982 24.58 -3.29 -34.57
N LYS A 983 24.35 -4.00 -35.68
CA LYS A 983 23.98 -5.43 -35.64
C LYS A 983 25.14 -6.29 -35.15
N GLN A 984 26.36 -6.04 -35.64
CA GLN A 984 27.59 -6.69 -35.15
C GLN A 984 27.80 -6.45 -33.64
N PHE A 985 27.60 -5.22 -33.16
CA PHE A 985 27.64 -4.90 -31.74
C PHE A 985 26.63 -5.73 -30.93
N ALA A 986 25.36 -5.81 -31.38
CA ALA A 986 24.34 -6.57 -30.68
C ALA A 986 24.66 -8.07 -30.61
N GLU A 987 25.26 -8.62 -31.67
CA GLU A 987 25.78 -9.99 -31.71
C GLU A 987 26.95 -10.21 -30.74
N LEU A 988 27.83 -9.21 -30.54
CA LEU A 988 28.99 -9.28 -29.62
C LEU A 988 28.62 -9.14 -28.13
N VAL A 989 27.60 -8.35 -27.79
CA VAL A 989 26.97 -8.39 -26.45
C VAL A 989 26.44 -9.80 -26.16
N GLY A 990 25.84 -10.44 -27.17
CA GLY A 990 25.49 -11.85 -27.16
C GLY A 990 24.31 -12.15 -26.24
N LYS A 991 24.55 -12.90 -25.15
CA LYS A 991 23.49 -13.36 -24.23
C LYS A 991 23.17 -12.38 -23.09
N MET A 992 23.99 -11.35 -22.87
CA MET A 992 23.75 -10.39 -21.79
C MET A 992 22.57 -9.49 -22.15
N ASN A 993 21.59 -9.37 -21.25
CA ASN A 993 20.40 -8.58 -21.53
C ASN A 993 20.71 -7.08 -21.50
N ILE A 994 20.47 -6.37 -22.60
CA ILE A 994 20.60 -4.92 -22.66
C ILE A 994 19.44 -4.29 -21.89
N THR A 995 19.71 -3.43 -20.91
CA THR A 995 18.71 -2.76 -20.05
C THR A 995 18.45 -1.32 -20.47
N GLU A 996 19.43 -0.66 -21.09
CA GLU A 996 19.33 0.67 -21.70
C GLU A 996 20.26 0.72 -22.93
N PHE A 997 19.86 1.42 -23.99
CA PHE A 997 20.67 1.64 -25.18
C PHE A 997 20.38 3.01 -25.77
N LYS A 998 21.43 3.79 -26.07
CA LYS A 998 21.34 5.15 -26.61
C LYS A 998 22.42 5.40 -27.67
N TYR A 999 21.95 5.75 -28.85
CA TYR A 999 22.76 6.03 -30.03
C TYR A 999 22.12 7.14 -30.87
N ARG A 1000 22.96 7.97 -31.51
CA ARG A 1000 22.59 8.95 -32.53
C ARG A 1000 23.72 9.02 -33.56
N TYR A 1001 23.34 9.15 -34.83
CA TYR A 1001 24.25 9.29 -35.96
C TYR A 1001 25.09 10.57 -35.92
N GLU A 1002 26.40 10.45 -36.15
CA GLU A 1002 27.33 11.59 -36.19
C GLU A 1002 28.07 11.69 -37.54
N HIS A 1003 27.40 12.25 -38.55
CA HIS A 1003 27.89 12.42 -39.94
C HIS A 1003 29.35 12.90 -40.11
N GLU A 1004 29.85 13.76 -39.22
CA GLU A 1004 31.21 14.32 -39.32
C GLU A 1004 32.30 13.40 -38.73
N LYS A 1005 31.94 12.25 -38.15
CA LYS A 1005 32.86 11.29 -37.52
C LYS A 1005 32.89 9.97 -38.28
N LYS A 1006 34.01 9.24 -38.13
CA LYS A 1006 34.13 7.84 -38.56
C LYS A 1006 33.56 6.84 -37.55
N GLU A 1007 33.45 7.27 -36.30
CA GLU A 1007 33.00 6.49 -35.16
C GLU A 1007 31.97 7.30 -34.38
N ALA A 1008 30.87 6.68 -34.01
CA ALA A 1008 29.87 7.25 -33.10
C ALA A 1008 29.91 6.53 -31.74
N LEU A 1009 29.50 7.25 -30.69
CA LEU A 1009 29.49 6.71 -29.33
C LEU A 1009 28.12 6.14 -28.97
N VAL A 1010 28.06 4.85 -28.68
CA VAL A 1010 26.91 4.21 -28.04
C VAL A 1010 27.09 4.30 -26.52
N LEU A 1011 26.06 4.73 -25.79
CA LEU A 1011 25.97 4.52 -24.34
C LEU A 1011 24.88 3.47 -24.08
N TYR A 1012 25.22 2.42 -23.34
CA TYR A 1012 24.31 1.31 -23.06
C TYR A 1012 24.47 0.81 -21.62
N SER A 1013 23.57 -0.08 -21.22
CA SER A 1013 23.64 -0.78 -19.95
C SER A 1013 23.27 -2.24 -20.14
N VAL A 1014 23.95 -3.14 -19.43
CA VAL A 1014 23.73 -4.59 -19.50
C VAL A 1014 23.48 -5.18 -18.12
N GLY A 1015 22.54 -6.12 -18.05
CA GLY A 1015 22.30 -6.94 -16.88
C GLY A 1015 23.48 -7.86 -16.58
N LEU A 1016 23.85 -7.95 -15.30
CA LEU A 1016 24.97 -8.75 -14.82
C LEU A 1016 24.47 -9.92 -13.95
N HIS A 1017 24.98 -11.13 -14.19
CA HIS A 1017 24.90 -12.22 -13.22
C HIS A 1017 26.26 -12.41 -12.51
N THR A 1018 27.38 -12.22 -13.23
CA THR A 1018 28.74 -12.18 -12.66
C THR A 1018 29.60 -11.05 -13.22
N LYS A 1019 30.69 -10.72 -12.52
CA LYS A 1019 31.74 -9.81 -13.04
C LYS A 1019 32.54 -10.43 -14.20
N PHE A 1020 32.60 -11.75 -14.26
CA PHE A 1020 33.36 -12.48 -15.28
C PHE A 1020 32.67 -12.38 -16.64
N GLU A 1021 31.34 -12.52 -16.71
CA GLU A 1021 30.55 -12.29 -17.93
C GLU A 1021 30.78 -10.89 -18.53
N LEU A 1022 30.83 -9.86 -17.69
CA LEU A 1022 31.12 -8.49 -18.10
C LEU A 1022 32.52 -8.37 -18.69
N GLN A 1023 33.53 -8.96 -18.03
CA GLN A 1023 34.90 -8.97 -18.52
C GLN A 1023 35.01 -9.71 -19.86
N GLU A 1024 34.45 -10.93 -19.99
CA GLU A 1024 34.42 -11.66 -21.26
C GLU A 1024 33.71 -10.86 -22.36
N MET A 1025 32.66 -10.09 -22.05
CA MET A 1025 31.97 -9.26 -23.04
C MET A 1025 32.84 -8.08 -23.49
N VAL A 1026 33.55 -7.41 -22.58
CA VAL A 1026 34.48 -6.34 -22.94
C VAL A 1026 35.64 -6.90 -23.77
N GLU A 1027 36.21 -8.05 -23.39
CA GLU A 1027 37.25 -8.74 -24.16
C GLU A 1027 36.76 -9.19 -25.56
N ARG A 1028 35.49 -9.60 -25.69
CA ARG A 1028 34.85 -9.85 -27.01
C ARG A 1028 34.72 -8.58 -27.85
N MET A 1029 34.41 -7.43 -27.26
CA MET A 1029 34.34 -6.15 -27.98
C MET A 1029 35.73 -5.70 -28.44
N GLU A 1030 36.72 -5.69 -27.54
CA GLU A 1030 38.08 -5.25 -27.83
C GLU A 1030 38.79 -6.15 -28.87
N SER A 1031 38.53 -7.46 -28.87
CA SER A 1031 39.04 -8.39 -29.90
C SER A 1031 38.40 -8.21 -31.28
N HIS A 1032 37.34 -7.41 -31.40
CA HIS A 1032 36.74 -6.97 -32.67
C HIS A 1032 36.96 -5.46 -32.92
N GLU A 1033 38.01 -4.88 -32.30
CA GLU A 1033 38.41 -3.48 -32.40
C GLU A 1033 37.38 -2.45 -31.84
N LEU A 1034 36.28 -2.92 -31.24
CA LEU A 1034 35.23 -2.08 -30.64
C LEU A 1034 35.62 -1.60 -29.24
N LYS A 1035 36.42 -0.52 -29.21
CA LYS A 1035 36.88 0.14 -27.99
C LYS A 1035 35.72 0.46 -27.04
N THR A 1036 35.77 -0.13 -25.85
CA THR A 1036 34.70 -0.07 -24.83
C THR A 1036 35.21 0.53 -23.52
N ILE A 1037 34.36 1.27 -22.81
CA ILE A 1037 34.71 2.01 -21.57
C ILE A 1037 33.62 1.76 -20.51
N GLU A 1038 34.00 1.36 -19.30
CA GLU A 1038 33.08 1.21 -18.17
C GLU A 1038 32.82 2.55 -17.44
N PHE A 1039 31.55 2.87 -17.22
CA PHE A 1039 31.08 4.05 -16.48
C PHE A 1039 30.22 3.72 -15.26
N THR A 1040 30.06 2.45 -14.86
CA THR A 1040 29.25 2.02 -13.70
C THR A 1040 29.56 2.77 -12.39
N LYS A 1041 30.82 3.17 -12.20
CA LYS A 1041 31.27 3.94 -11.02
C LYS A 1041 31.26 5.47 -11.20
N ASN A 1042 30.82 5.99 -12.35
CA ASN A 1042 30.84 7.42 -12.67
C ASN A 1042 29.49 8.08 -12.36
N ASP A 1043 29.41 8.84 -11.28
CA ASP A 1043 28.16 9.47 -10.83
C ASP A 1043 27.63 10.54 -11.82
N MET A 1044 28.51 11.26 -12.52
CA MET A 1044 28.09 12.21 -13.56
C MET A 1044 27.41 11.50 -14.75
N VAL A 1045 27.84 10.28 -15.09
CA VAL A 1045 27.17 9.47 -16.13
C VAL A 1045 25.83 8.94 -15.62
N LYS A 1046 25.78 8.46 -14.38
CA LYS A 1046 24.58 7.88 -13.76
C LYS A 1046 23.47 8.92 -13.51
N ASP A 1047 23.80 10.04 -12.88
CA ASP A 1047 22.81 11.05 -12.47
C ASP A 1047 22.47 12.03 -13.62
N HIS A 1048 23.33 12.20 -14.64
CA HIS A 1048 23.13 13.18 -15.72
C HIS A 1048 23.33 12.64 -17.14
N LEU A 1049 24.55 12.24 -17.55
CA LEU A 1049 24.85 12.08 -18.98
C LEU A 1049 24.05 10.94 -19.66
N ARG A 1050 23.66 9.89 -18.94
CA ARG A 1050 22.75 8.85 -19.47
C ARG A 1050 21.37 9.39 -19.87
N HIS A 1051 20.97 10.55 -19.37
CA HIS A 1051 19.72 11.23 -19.71
C HIS A 1051 19.87 12.29 -20.81
N LEU A 1052 21.10 12.60 -21.24
CA LEU A 1052 21.41 13.62 -22.24
C LEU A 1052 21.95 13.06 -23.56
N MET A 1053 22.41 11.80 -23.58
CA MET A 1053 22.73 11.06 -24.81
C MET A 1053 21.53 11.01 -25.76
N GLY A 1054 21.69 11.59 -26.94
CA GLY A 1054 20.64 11.75 -27.96
C GLY A 1054 20.97 12.90 -28.91
N GLY A 1055 21.01 14.13 -28.39
CA GLY A 1055 21.47 15.32 -29.12
C GLY A 1055 20.65 15.70 -30.38
N ARG A 1056 21.15 16.71 -31.10
CA ARG A 1056 20.63 17.11 -32.42
C ARG A 1056 21.62 16.73 -33.51
N THR A 1057 21.10 16.30 -34.66
CA THR A 1057 21.85 16.08 -35.89
C THR A 1057 20.88 16.15 -37.06
N ASN A 1058 21.31 16.72 -38.18
CA ASN A 1058 20.48 16.84 -39.37
C ASN A 1058 20.72 15.63 -40.28
N VAL A 1059 19.92 14.59 -40.11
CA VAL A 1059 20.06 13.32 -40.84
C VAL A 1059 19.17 13.33 -42.07
N GLU A 1060 19.77 13.18 -43.25
CA GLU A 1060 19.01 13.12 -44.51
C GLU A 1060 18.16 11.84 -44.58
N ASN A 1061 16.90 12.01 -45.03
CA ASN A 1061 15.90 10.94 -45.19
C ASN A 1061 15.60 10.14 -43.90
N GLU A 1062 15.80 10.74 -42.73
CA GLU A 1062 15.46 10.14 -41.45
C GLU A 1062 13.95 10.06 -41.22
N LEU A 1063 13.45 8.82 -41.16
CA LEU A 1063 12.14 8.42 -40.70
C LEU A 1063 12.23 8.09 -39.20
N LEU A 1064 11.49 8.80 -38.35
CA LEU A 1064 11.35 8.48 -36.93
C LEU A 1064 10.15 7.57 -36.68
N CYS A 1065 10.39 6.48 -35.96
CA CYS A 1065 9.42 5.45 -35.62
C CYS A 1065 9.46 5.16 -34.11
N ARG A 1066 8.31 5.06 -33.46
CA ARG A 1066 8.17 4.50 -32.11
C ARG A 1066 7.65 3.06 -32.24
N PHE A 1067 8.49 2.08 -31.94
CA PHE A 1067 8.15 0.66 -31.92
C PHE A 1067 7.84 0.19 -30.49
N VAL A 1068 6.95 -0.79 -30.35
CA VAL A 1068 6.72 -1.55 -29.11
C VAL A 1068 7.41 -2.90 -29.24
N PHE A 1069 8.56 -3.06 -28.59
CA PHE A 1069 9.28 -4.35 -28.58
C PHE A 1069 8.69 -5.25 -27.50
N PRO A 1070 8.34 -6.52 -27.78
CA PRO A 1070 7.97 -7.45 -26.72
C PRO A 1070 9.16 -7.69 -25.78
N GLU A 1071 8.96 -7.67 -24.46
CA GLU A 1071 10.03 -7.96 -23.47
C GLU A 1071 10.34 -9.48 -23.43
N ARG A 1072 10.93 -9.99 -24.52
CA ARG A 1072 11.35 -11.39 -24.71
C ARG A 1072 12.77 -11.45 -25.31
N PRO A 1073 13.61 -12.45 -24.93
CA PRO A 1073 14.94 -12.60 -25.49
C PRO A 1073 14.95 -12.65 -27.02
N GLY A 1074 15.90 -11.96 -27.64
CA GLY A 1074 16.07 -11.92 -29.10
C GLY A 1074 15.21 -10.90 -29.84
N ALA A 1075 14.34 -10.12 -29.17
CA ALA A 1075 13.48 -9.14 -29.85
C ALA A 1075 14.28 -8.07 -30.63
N LEU A 1076 15.34 -7.52 -30.03
CA LEU A 1076 16.27 -6.61 -30.70
C LEU A 1076 16.94 -7.24 -31.92
N MET A 1077 17.34 -8.52 -31.84
CA MET A 1077 17.92 -9.21 -32.98
C MET A 1077 16.90 -9.45 -34.10
N LYS A 1078 15.64 -9.80 -33.79
CA LYS A 1078 14.59 -9.93 -34.82
C LYS A 1078 14.39 -8.59 -35.57
N PHE A 1079 14.32 -7.48 -34.83
CA PHE A 1079 14.25 -6.14 -35.40
C PHE A 1079 15.44 -5.84 -36.32
N LEU A 1080 16.66 -6.07 -35.84
CA LEU A 1080 17.89 -5.83 -36.62
C LEU A 1080 18.00 -6.75 -37.84
N HIS A 1081 17.55 -8.00 -37.77
CA HIS A 1081 17.50 -8.90 -38.92
C HIS A 1081 16.48 -8.50 -40.00
N ALA A 1082 15.40 -7.80 -39.64
CA ALA A 1082 14.37 -7.37 -40.58
C ALA A 1082 14.72 -6.08 -41.34
N LEU A 1083 15.50 -5.19 -40.72
CA LEU A 1083 15.74 -3.82 -41.23
C LEU A 1083 17.23 -3.50 -41.53
N SER A 1084 18.17 -4.20 -40.89
CA SER A 1084 19.63 -3.96 -41.02
C SER A 1084 20.31 -5.15 -41.74
N PRO A 1085 21.25 -4.92 -42.68
CA PRO A 1085 21.91 -3.65 -43.00
C PRO A 1085 21.23 -2.84 -44.11
N ARG A 1086 19.98 -3.16 -44.50
CA ARG A 1086 19.33 -2.52 -45.66
C ARG A 1086 19.14 -1.01 -45.49
N TRP A 1087 18.62 -0.58 -44.35
CA TRP A 1087 18.51 0.83 -44.00
C TRP A 1087 19.42 1.15 -42.82
N ASN A 1088 20.07 2.32 -42.87
CA ASN A 1088 20.91 2.75 -41.76
C ASN A 1088 20.04 3.19 -40.58
N ILE A 1089 20.42 2.82 -39.36
CA ILE A 1089 19.77 3.29 -38.14
C ILE A 1089 20.50 4.57 -37.73
N SER A 1090 19.78 5.66 -37.50
CA SER A 1090 20.32 7.00 -37.22
C SER A 1090 19.99 7.55 -35.83
N LEU A 1091 19.08 6.88 -35.12
CA LEU A 1091 18.78 7.05 -33.71
C LEU A 1091 18.34 5.71 -33.16
N PHE A 1092 18.78 5.33 -31.97
CA PHE A 1092 18.17 4.23 -31.22
C PHE A 1092 18.13 4.60 -29.73
N HIS A 1093 16.94 4.65 -29.16
CA HIS A 1093 16.74 4.93 -27.74
C HIS A 1093 15.78 3.91 -27.14
N TYR A 1094 16.32 3.06 -26.27
CA TYR A 1094 15.61 1.97 -25.59
C TYR A 1094 15.98 1.97 -24.10
N ARG A 1095 15.00 1.63 -23.26
CA ARG A 1095 15.20 1.25 -21.86
C ARG A 1095 14.12 0.24 -21.49
N ALA A 1096 14.50 -0.86 -20.83
CA ALA A 1096 13.55 -1.83 -20.31
C ALA A 1096 12.63 -1.17 -19.28
N GLN A 1097 11.33 -1.50 -19.30
CA GLN A 1097 10.33 -0.89 -18.42
C GLN A 1097 9.60 -1.92 -17.54
N GLY A 1098 9.72 -3.22 -17.83
CA GLY A 1098 9.12 -4.29 -17.03
C GLY A 1098 7.62 -4.47 -17.29
N GLY A 1099 7.15 -4.04 -18.47
CA GLY A 1099 5.78 -4.24 -18.95
C GLY A 1099 5.70 -5.32 -20.04
N MET A 1100 4.52 -5.53 -20.63
CA MET A 1100 4.36 -6.52 -21.71
C MET A 1100 5.16 -6.17 -22.99
N GLY A 1101 5.51 -4.89 -23.16
CA GLY A 1101 6.45 -4.42 -24.17
C GLY A 1101 7.15 -3.13 -23.74
N ALA A 1102 8.33 -2.89 -24.33
CA ALA A 1102 9.13 -1.70 -24.11
C ALA A 1102 9.01 -0.76 -25.33
N ASN A 1103 8.75 0.53 -25.07
CA ASN A 1103 8.79 1.55 -26.10
C ASN A 1103 10.23 1.81 -26.55
N VAL A 1104 10.49 1.64 -27.84
CA VAL A 1104 11.77 1.90 -28.50
C VAL A 1104 11.57 3.02 -29.52
N LEU A 1105 12.32 4.10 -29.39
CA LEU A 1105 12.37 5.15 -30.41
C LEU A 1105 13.53 4.86 -31.36
N VAL A 1106 13.26 4.80 -32.67
CA VAL A 1106 14.26 4.53 -33.72
C VAL A 1106 14.16 5.57 -34.82
N GLY A 1107 15.30 6.15 -35.20
CA GLY A 1107 15.47 6.89 -36.46
C GLY A 1107 16.10 5.96 -37.48
N ILE A 1108 15.56 5.95 -38.70
CA ILE A 1108 15.99 5.07 -39.79
C ILE A 1108 16.11 5.90 -41.07
N GLN A 1109 17.23 5.80 -41.78
CA GLN A 1109 17.41 6.48 -43.07
C GLN A 1109 16.74 5.67 -44.18
N VAL A 1110 15.56 6.11 -44.61
CA VAL A 1110 14.74 5.44 -45.63
C VAL A 1110 14.57 6.39 -46.83
N PRO A 1111 15.21 6.12 -47.98
CA PRO A 1111 14.99 6.91 -49.19
C PRO A 1111 13.51 7.00 -49.55
N SER A 1112 13.04 8.15 -50.05
CA SER A 1112 11.59 8.38 -50.27
C SER A 1112 10.96 7.40 -51.27
N ASN A 1113 11.76 6.77 -52.14
CA ASN A 1113 11.35 5.73 -53.08
C ASN A 1113 11.26 4.31 -52.46
N GLU A 1114 11.68 4.11 -51.22
CA GLU A 1114 11.65 2.81 -50.50
C GLU A 1114 10.64 2.78 -49.35
N LEU A 1115 9.91 3.88 -49.09
CA LEU A 1115 9.05 4.02 -47.91
C LEU A 1115 7.96 2.93 -47.79
N ASP A 1116 7.37 2.51 -48.92
CA ASP A 1116 6.35 1.45 -48.92
C ASP A 1116 6.95 0.05 -48.74
N GLU A 1117 8.22 -0.15 -49.12
CA GLU A 1117 8.95 -1.39 -48.87
C GLU A 1117 9.43 -1.46 -47.41
N PHE A 1118 9.85 -0.32 -46.83
CA PHE A 1118 10.06 -0.20 -45.38
C PHE A 1118 8.78 -0.54 -44.61
N ARG A 1119 7.63 0.02 -44.98
CA ARG A 1119 6.33 -0.31 -44.36
C ARG A 1119 6.01 -1.80 -44.45
N TYR A 1120 6.26 -2.45 -45.59
CA TYR A 1120 6.09 -3.89 -45.74
C TYR A 1120 6.93 -4.68 -44.73
N HIS A 1121 8.24 -4.41 -44.66
CA HIS A 1121 9.15 -5.09 -43.72
C HIS A 1121 8.86 -4.77 -42.24
N ALA A 1122 8.46 -3.54 -41.92
CA ALA A 1122 8.08 -3.15 -40.56
C ALA A 1122 6.77 -3.81 -40.11
N ASN A 1123 5.82 -4.01 -41.03
CA ASN A 1123 4.58 -4.76 -40.76
C ASN A 1123 4.84 -6.27 -40.60
N ASP A 1124 5.67 -6.87 -41.47
CA ASP A 1124 6.05 -8.31 -41.41
C ASP A 1124 6.85 -8.67 -40.15
N LEU A 1125 7.61 -7.70 -39.59
CA LEU A 1125 8.24 -7.83 -38.29
C LEU A 1125 7.23 -8.11 -37.16
N GLY A 1126 5.96 -7.73 -37.31
CA GLY A 1126 4.89 -8.02 -36.36
C GLY A 1126 5.07 -7.35 -34.99
N TYR A 1127 5.78 -6.21 -34.95
CA TYR A 1127 5.86 -5.33 -33.80
C TYR A 1127 5.02 -4.09 -34.08
N GLU A 1128 4.22 -3.65 -33.11
CA GLU A 1128 3.45 -2.42 -33.25
C GLU A 1128 4.38 -1.22 -33.39
N TYR A 1129 4.09 -0.32 -34.32
CA TYR A 1129 4.85 0.93 -34.48
C TYR A 1129 4.00 2.08 -34.99
N GLU A 1130 4.42 3.28 -34.63
CA GLU A 1130 3.85 4.54 -35.09
C GLU A 1130 4.95 5.40 -35.73
N LEU A 1131 4.59 6.17 -36.77
CA LEU A 1131 5.50 7.12 -37.42
C LEU A 1131 5.43 8.46 -36.69
N GLU A 1132 6.51 8.79 -35.99
CA GLU A 1132 6.67 10.02 -35.19
C GLU A 1132 7.45 11.10 -35.97
N THR A 1133 7.60 10.94 -37.28
CA THR A 1133 8.49 11.79 -38.11
C THR A 1133 8.01 13.24 -38.16
N ASP A 1134 6.70 13.47 -38.27
CA ASP A 1134 6.10 14.81 -38.30
C ASP A 1134 5.80 15.38 -36.90
N ASN A 1135 6.27 14.73 -35.83
CA ASN A 1135 6.05 15.16 -34.46
C ASN A 1135 6.77 16.49 -34.17
N GLU A 1136 6.02 17.54 -33.82
CA GLU A 1136 6.55 18.89 -33.56
C GLU A 1136 7.66 18.90 -32.50
N ALA A 1137 7.55 18.05 -31.46
CA ALA A 1137 8.56 17.98 -30.40
C ALA A 1137 9.87 17.35 -30.90
N PHE A 1138 9.82 16.40 -31.83
CA PHE A 1138 11.01 15.83 -32.47
C PHE A 1138 11.71 16.88 -33.36
N GLN A 1139 10.96 17.54 -34.24
CA GLN A 1139 11.47 18.59 -35.12
C GLN A 1139 12.06 19.77 -34.30
N LEU A 1140 11.43 20.13 -33.18
CA LEU A 1140 11.89 21.23 -32.32
C LEU A 1140 13.13 20.88 -31.50
N LEU A 1141 13.34 19.62 -31.09
CA LEU A 1141 14.33 19.24 -30.07
C LEU A 1141 15.52 18.39 -30.57
N MET A 1142 15.34 17.58 -31.62
CA MET A 1142 16.28 16.50 -32.02
C MET A 1142 16.81 16.61 -33.45
N ARG A 1143 16.33 17.60 -34.21
CA ARG A 1143 16.88 18.08 -35.49
C ARG A 1143 17.44 19.49 -35.34
#